data_AF-A0A7Y3C779-F1
#
_entry.id   AF-A0A7Y3C779-F1
#
_cell.length_a   1.000
_cell.length_b   1.000
_cell.length_c   1.000
_cell.angle_alpha   90.00
_cell.angle_beta   90.00
_cell.angle_gamma   90.00
#
_symmetry.space_group_name_H-M   'P 1'
#
loop_
_entity.id
_entity.type
_entity.pdbx_description
1 polymer ?
#
loop_
_entity_poly.entity_id
_entity_poly.type
_entity_poly.pdbx_seq_one_letter_code
_entity_poly.pdbx_strand_id
1 'polypeptide(L)'
;EGQSTVGYVAPSGLDTDNDGLDDSYDITNGGSAIVVENTDGADFPDYLDRDSDNDALPDIVEVGHGADDTDADGQTNGVVGINGLDDSYDDGVAGDTFIDVNGALDDTQTDNFPDADGDVLLGGDVDYRDATFNDNDGDGISDVDDLDDDNDGIVDTEESGGSDPLLDSDLDNIPNYQDADYCALNAFGVCANLDGDNDGIPNHLDTDSDNDGCPDALEGAGSFTAADLTSSNNLADSDEGQVDAQGIPEDASMNTQQQATTPEVTDSTLASGCDADGDGVLDATEIANGTNPNDPCSYNVVDITVAITSNADCDGDGVLDVNEIASGTDPFDSCSYNIADITEPITSTDDCDGDGVTNADEAIDGTDPLDDCSYVTASITVAVTSTADCDGDGVTNDDEATDGTDGQDPCSFVLASQTVAPSAAWNAADCDGDGVTNGDEVTDGTDPLDECSYLTASITVVVTSTADCDGDGVTNDDEAADGTDGQDPCSFVLASQTVAPSAAWNAADCDGDGVTNGDEVTDGTDPLDECSYLTASITVAVTSTADCDGDGVTNDDEAADGTDGQDPCSFVLASQTVAPSAAWNAADCDGDGVTNGDEVTDGTDPLDECSFVLASQTVAPSAAWNAADCDGDGVTNGDEVTDGTDPLDDCSYVTTSITVTVTSTADCDGDGVINADEAIDGTDPFDECSYNVASITVAITSMADCDGDGALDVDEVGSGTDPFDACDYNVSDITVTNTAGLDCDGDGVLDATELSDGTDPQYACSYLPSSITEPVTNTEDCTALIEVTKIADLFGGNEEGDTIDYTIYVENIGNVTITDISLIDTFMDINGNPLTLTSGPTFSGADMGSPEGTLVVGEIATYTATFVITQEAIIQGGVSNQVLAMGVAPNFDIIDDTSDDGDDFDGNSDDDSTITNLGCMMVFNEFSPNGDGVNDTLVINCIQNYPNNKLQIYNRWGNLVYTANGYQNDWDGTSNARAVMNQPDDLPIGTYYYILDFGDGSKPRTGWIYINR
;
A
#
# COMPACT_ATOMS: atom_id res chain seq x y z
N GLU A 1 39.71 -108.27 -39.26
CA GLU A 1 39.68 -106.78 -39.24
C GLU A 1 39.43 -106.05 -40.57
N GLY A 2 40.32 -106.05 -41.58
CA GLY A 2 40.28 -105.05 -42.68
C GLY A 2 39.09 -105.05 -43.66
N GLN A 3 38.10 -105.93 -43.48
CA GLN A 3 36.80 -105.97 -44.16
C GLN A 3 35.72 -106.22 -43.10
N SER A 4 34.48 -105.79 -43.35
CA SER A 4 33.36 -106.04 -42.44
C SER A 4 33.08 -107.52 -42.27
N THR A 5 32.68 -107.91 -41.06
CA THR A 5 32.45 -109.31 -40.68
C THR A 5 31.40 -110.00 -41.57
N VAL A 6 30.24 -109.37 -41.75
CA VAL A 6 29.16 -109.86 -42.62
C VAL A 6 29.49 -109.71 -44.12
N GLY A 7 30.33 -108.72 -44.45
CA GLY A 7 30.68 -108.33 -45.82
C GLY A 7 31.90 -109.03 -46.43
N TYR A 8 32.62 -109.84 -45.64
CA TYR A 8 33.91 -110.43 -46.03
C TYR A 8 33.84 -111.20 -47.35
N VAL A 9 34.77 -110.87 -48.26
CA VAL A 9 34.98 -111.60 -49.51
C VAL A 9 36.38 -112.20 -49.46
N ALA A 10 36.48 -113.53 -49.51
CA ALA A 10 37.76 -114.24 -49.55
C ALA A 10 38.50 -114.00 -50.88
N PRO A 11 39.85 -113.95 -50.88
CA PRO A 11 40.62 -113.76 -52.10
C PRO A 11 40.48 -114.98 -53.03
N SER A 12 40.44 -114.73 -54.34
CA SER A 12 40.28 -115.79 -55.34
C SER A 12 41.58 -116.51 -55.69
N GLY A 13 42.72 -115.91 -55.33
CA GLY A 13 44.07 -116.29 -55.77
C GLY A 13 44.32 -116.02 -57.26
N LEU A 14 43.45 -115.27 -57.93
CA LEU A 14 43.55 -114.91 -59.34
C LEU A 14 43.78 -113.41 -59.47
N ASP A 15 44.71 -113.04 -60.34
CA ASP A 15 44.98 -111.65 -60.72
C ASP A 15 45.04 -111.65 -62.26
N THR A 16 43.90 -111.34 -62.88
CA THR A 16 43.66 -111.56 -64.32
C THR A 16 44.47 -110.61 -65.19
N ASP A 17 44.77 -109.39 -64.75
CA ASP A 17 45.62 -108.43 -65.45
C ASP A 17 47.05 -108.30 -64.90
N ASN A 18 47.38 -109.07 -63.87
CA ASN A 18 48.69 -109.17 -63.20
C ASN A 18 49.19 -107.83 -62.66
N ASP A 19 48.31 -107.01 -62.07
CA ASP A 19 48.70 -105.73 -61.49
C ASP A 19 49.08 -105.82 -59.99
N GLY A 20 48.81 -106.96 -59.36
CA GLY A 20 49.11 -107.28 -57.97
C GLY A 20 47.90 -107.30 -57.04
N LEU A 21 46.70 -106.91 -57.51
CA LEU A 21 45.46 -107.04 -56.75
C LEU A 21 44.71 -108.32 -57.13
N ASP A 22 44.12 -108.99 -56.15
CA ASP A 22 43.26 -110.14 -56.41
C ASP A 22 42.00 -109.69 -57.14
N ASP A 23 41.57 -110.44 -58.15
CA ASP A 23 40.37 -110.19 -58.95
C ASP A 23 39.09 -110.03 -58.11
N SER A 24 39.05 -110.61 -56.90
CA SER A 24 37.92 -110.46 -55.96
C SER A 24 37.80 -109.03 -55.43
N TYR A 25 38.91 -108.30 -55.45
CA TYR A 25 39.05 -106.93 -54.99
C TYR A 25 39.31 -105.95 -56.15
N ASP A 26 39.73 -106.43 -57.33
CA ASP A 26 39.82 -105.67 -58.58
C ASP A 26 38.85 -106.18 -59.67
N ILE A 27 37.56 -105.90 -59.46
CA ILE A 27 36.50 -106.36 -60.36
C ILE A 27 36.48 -105.67 -61.75
N THR A 28 37.38 -104.71 -62.03
CA THR A 28 37.41 -103.96 -63.31
C THR A 28 38.75 -103.97 -64.07
N ASN A 29 39.79 -104.64 -63.56
CA ASN A 29 41.15 -104.72 -64.12
C ASN A 29 41.82 -103.34 -64.33
N GLY A 30 42.10 -102.67 -63.22
CA GLY A 30 42.67 -101.32 -63.13
C GLY A 30 42.26 -100.60 -61.84
N GLY A 31 42.19 -101.35 -60.74
CA GLY A 31 41.22 -101.23 -59.65
C GLY A 31 41.08 -99.93 -58.86
N SER A 32 40.03 -99.93 -58.04
CA SER A 32 39.88 -99.08 -56.86
C SER A 32 40.06 -99.99 -55.64
N ALA A 33 40.89 -99.59 -54.67
CA ALA A 33 41.12 -100.39 -53.47
C ALA A 33 39.82 -100.64 -52.69
N ILE A 34 39.72 -101.78 -52.01
CA ILE A 34 38.67 -102.06 -51.04
C ILE A 34 38.65 -100.96 -49.96
N VAL A 35 37.45 -100.63 -49.47
CA VAL A 35 37.33 -99.79 -48.29
C VAL A 35 37.71 -100.68 -47.11
N VAL A 36 38.73 -100.26 -46.37
CA VAL A 36 39.15 -100.94 -45.13
C VAL A 36 38.26 -100.46 -44.00
N GLU A 37 37.83 -101.38 -43.13
CA GLU A 37 37.04 -101.02 -41.94
C GLU A 37 37.90 -100.25 -40.94
N ASN A 38 37.23 -99.33 -40.26
CA ASN A 38 37.72 -98.53 -39.15
C ASN A 38 36.50 -98.29 -38.25
N THR A 39 36.37 -99.08 -37.20
CA THR A 39 35.14 -99.25 -36.41
C THR A 39 34.88 -98.05 -35.52
N ASP A 40 35.89 -97.59 -34.78
CA ASP A 40 35.80 -96.37 -33.98
C ASP A 40 35.82 -95.06 -34.83
N GLY A 41 36.32 -95.13 -36.06
CA GLY A 41 36.48 -94.01 -36.98
C GLY A 41 37.55 -92.99 -36.59
N ALA A 42 38.33 -93.22 -35.52
CA ALA A 42 39.15 -92.22 -34.86
C ALA A 42 40.64 -92.34 -35.18
N ASP A 43 41.21 -93.54 -35.25
CA ASP A 43 42.64 -93.73 -35.53
C ASP A 43 42.98 -94.66 -36.71
N PHE A 44 43.86 -95.66 -36.56
CA PHE A 44 44.25 -96.52 -37.66
C PHE A 44 43.07 -97.43 -38.06
N PRO A 45 42.95 -97.86 -39.33
CA PRO A 45 41.93 -98.83 -39.69
C PRO A 45 42.15 -100.15 -38.94
N ASP A 46 41.08 -100.84 -38.53
CA ASP A 46 41.05 -101.98 -37.60
C ASP A 46 42.26 -102.92 -37.73
N TYR A 47 42.64 -103.32 -38.96
CA TYR A 47 43.74 -104.26 -39.19
C TYR A 47 45.15 -103.75 -38.80
N LEU A 48 45.27 -102.47 -38.43
CA LEU A 48 46.47 -101.83 -37.89
C LEU A 48 46.27 -101.27 -36.49
N ASP A 49 45.02 -101.24 -36.04
CA ASP A 49 44.65 -100.81 -34.71
C ASP A 49 44.87 -101.95 -33.71
N ARG A 50 45.02 -101.61 -32.42
CA ARG A 50 45.21 -102.59 -31.34
C ARG A 50 43.98 -102.68 -30.42
N ASP A 51 43.01 -101.79 -30.59
CA ASP A 51 41.78 -101.63 -29.82
C ASP A 51 40.75 -100.97 -30.76
N SER A 52 40.06 -101.81 -31.53
CA SER A 52 39.34 -101.44 -32.76
C SER A 52 38.06 -100.64 -32.50
N ASP A 53 37.45 -100.77 -31.31
CA ASP A 53 36.29 -99.98 -30.90
C ASP A 53 36.61 -98.96 -29.78
N ASN A 54 37.85 -98.95 -29.28
CA ASN A 54 38.39 -98.00 -28.31
C ASN A 54 37.69 -98.08 -26.94
N ASP A 55 37.25 -99.29 -26.55
CA ASP A 55 36.63 -99.57 -25.25
C ASP A 55 37.66 -99.74 -24.10
N ALA A 56 38.95 -99.65 -24.44
CA ALA A 56 40.12 -99.80 -23.59
C ALA A 56 40.53 -101.25 -23.26
N LEU A 57 39.85 -102.26 -23.80
CA LEU A 57 40.31 -103.64 -23.86
C LEU A 57 40.96 -103.89 -25.24
N PRO A 58 42.24 -104.28 -25.31
CA PRO A 58 42.87 -104.53 -26.61
C PRO A 58 42.24 -105.73 -27.34
N ASP A 59 42.10 -105.65 -28.68
CA ASP A 59 41.49 -106.67 -29.54
C ASP A 59 41.96 -108.10 -29.21
N ILE A 60 43.27 -108.26 -28.94
CA ILE A 60 43.88 -109.56 -28.64
C ILE A 60 43.31 -110.20 -27.36
N VAL A 61 42.86 -109.40 -26.41
CA VAL A 61 42.23 -109.85 -25.15
C VAL A 61 40.80 -110.31 -25.43
N GLU A 62 40.03 -109.51 -26.16
CA GLU A 62 38.62 -109.74 -26.43
C GLU A 62 38.40 -110.97 -27.32
N VAL A 63 39.30 -111.23 -28.27
CA VAL A 63 39.30 -112.49 -29.03
C VAL A 63 39.80 -113.70 -28.21
N GLY A 64 40.03 -113.54 -26.91
CA GLY A 64 40.40 -114.61 -25.98
C GLY A 64 41.89 -114.98 -25.97
N HIS A 65 42.76 -114.14 -26.52
CA HIS A 65 44.19 -114.39 -26.70
C HIS A 65 45.13 -113.47 -25.89
N GLY A 66 44.60 -112.72 -24.93
CA GLY A 66 45.38 -111.76 -24.11
C GLY A 66 46.58 -112.37 -23.37
N ALA A 67 46.61 -113.69 -23.17
CA ALA A 67 47.74 -114.38 -22.56
C ALA A 67 49.04 -114.35 -23.41
N ASP A 68 48.95 -114.09 -24.71
CA ASP A 68 50.10 -114.03 -25.62
C ASP A 68 50.73 -112.63 -25.74
N ASP A 69 50.03 -111.61 -25.21
CA ASP A 69 50.52 -110.24 -25.02
C ASP A 69 51.00 -110.04 -23.57
N THR A 70 52.16 -110.60 -23.27
CA THR A 70 52.71 -110.63 -21.90
C THR A 70 53.21 -109.28 -21.40
N ASP A 71 53.39 -108.30 -22.27
CA ASP A 71 53.70 -106.91 -21.89
C ASP A 71 52.53 -105.93 -22.05
N ALA A 72 51.35 -106.45 -22.40
CA ALA A 72 50.07 -105.74 -22.48
C ALA A 72 50.14 -104.51 -23.41
N ASP A 73 50.89 -104.63 -24.51
CA ASP A 73 51.04 -103.54 -25.48
C ASP A 73 50.01 -103.60 -26.62
N GLY A 74 49.14 -104.61 -26.63
CA GLY A 74 48.14 -104.88 -27.66
C GLY A 74 48.71 -105.69 -28.83
N GLN A 75 49.90 -106.29 -28.72
CA GLN A 75 50.47 -107.19 -29.74
C GLN A 75 50.98 -108.48 -29.12
N THR A 76 50.84 -109.58 -29.89
CA THR A 76 51.49 -110.83 -29.49
C THR A 76 53.00 -110.65 -29.39
N ASN A 77 53.58 -111.15 -28.29
CA ASN A 77 55.04 -111.22 -28.13
C ASN A 77 55.65 -112.48 -28.75
N GLY A 78 54.88 -113.25 -29.52
CA GLY A 78 55.31 -114.47 -30.18
C GLY A 78 56.42 -114.27 -31.21
N VAL A 79 57.09 -115.37 -31.58
CA VAL A 79 58.18 -115.33 -32.56
C VAL A 79 57.58 -115.23 -33.95
N VAL A 80 57.87 -114.16 -34.69
CA VAL A 80 57.36 -113.96 -36.05
C VAL A 80 58.30 -114.47 -37.15
N GLY A 81 57.71 -114.95 -38.26
CA GLY A 81 58.39 -115.38 -39.48
C GLY A 81 58.96 -114.24 -40.35
N ILE A 82 59.52 -114.57 -41.51
CA ILE A 82 59.93 -113.66 -42.60
C ILE A 82 58.71 -112.98 -43.27
N ASN A 83 57.54 -113.61 -43.31
CA ASN A 83 56.27 -112.99 -43.71
C ASN A 83 55.71 -111.99 -42.67
N GLY A 84 56.19 -112.08 -41.42
CA GLY A 84 55.85 -111.17 -40.32
C GLY A 84 54.70 -111.61 -39.41
N LEU A 85 54.12 -112.79 -39.62
CA LEU A 85 53.07 -113.35 -38.76
C LEU A 85 53.68 -114.17 -37.62
N ASP A 86 52.96 -114.29 -36.50
CA ASP A 86 53.36 -115.12 -35.35
C ASP A 86 53.34 -116.61 -35.73
N ASP A 87 54.50 -117.26 -35.63
CA ASP A 87 54.71 -118.68 -35.98
C ASP A 87 53.76 -119.64 -35.21
N SER A 88 53.15 -119.18 -34.11
CA SER A 88 52.20 -119.95 -33.29
C SER A 88 50.80 -120.04 -33.91
N TYR A 89 50.45 -119.04 -34.73
CA TYR A 89 49.15 -118.89 -35.41
C TYR A 89 49.27 -119.06 -36.94
N ASP A 90 50.49 -119.06 -37.48
CA ASP A 90 50.82 -119.48 -38.84
C ASP A 90 50.75 -121.02 -38.98
N ASP A 91 50.30 -121.54 -40.13
CA ASP A 91 49.76 -122.91 -40.36
C ASP A 91 50.73 -124.11 -40.14
N GLY A 92 51.88 -123.84 -39.53
CA GLY A 92 52.83 -124.84 -39.05
C GLY A 92 53.89 -125.27 -40.07
N VAL A 93 54.07 -124.55 -41.19
CA VAL A 93 55.09 -124.89 -42.20
C VAL A 93 56.41 -124.13 -41.96
N ALA A 94 57.42 -124.84 -41.44
CA ALA A 94 58.79 -124.34 -41.32
C ALA A 94 59.40 -123.98 -42.68
N GLY A 95 59.46 -122.67 -43.00
CA GLY A 95 60.05 -122.14 -44.23
C GLY A 95 59.07 -121.39 -45.13
N ASP A 96 58.27 -120.50 -44.53
CA ASP A 96 57.94 -119.15 -45.00
C ASP A 96 57.69 -118.96 -46.51
N THR A 97 56.43 -119.05 -46.89
CA THR A 97 55.99 -118.61 -48.22
C THR A 97 54.70 -117.82 -48.08
N PHE A 98 54.65 -116.62 -48.69
CA PHE A 98 53.46 -115.75 -48.84
C PHE A 98 52.31 -116.39 -49.67
N ILE A 99 52.00 -117.67 -49.47
CA ILE A 99 50.98 -118.41 -50.23
C ILE A 99 49.64 -118.35 -49.52
N ASP A 100 49.65 -118.38 -48.19
CA ASP A 100 48.49 -118.17 -47.35
C ASP A 100 48.85 -117.09 -46.35
N VAL A 101 48.15 -115.96 -46.42
CA VAL A 101 48.41 -114.79 -45.57
C VAL A 101 47.46 -114.70 -44.38
N ASN A 102 46.43 -115.56 -44.33
CA ASN A 102 45.46 -115.64 -43.23
C ASN A 102 45.83 -116.76 -42.23
N GLY A 103 46.68 -117.71 -42.63
CA GLY A 103 47.22 -118.73 -41.72
C GLY A 103 46.13 -119.68 -41.21
N ALA A 104 46.13 -119.99 -39.90
CA ALA A 104 45.12 -120.85 -39.28
C ALA A 104 43.77 -120.15 -39.02
N LEU A 105 43.67 -118.85 -39.30
CA LEU A 105 42.50 -118.00 -39.03
C LEU A 105 41.89 -117.55 -40.39
N ASP A 106 41.08 -118.40 -41.03
CA ASP A 106 40.36 -118.07 -42.28
C ASP A 106 38.83 -118.25 -42.13
N ASP A 107 38.03 -117.43 -42.84
CA ASP A 107 36.55 -117.32 -42.84
C ASP A 107 35.85 -116.84 -41.53
N THR A 108 35.43 -115.56 -41.53
CA THR A 108 35.12 -114.74 -40.34
C THR A 108 33.72 -114.88 -39.71
N GLN A 109 32.82 -115.70 -40.25
CA GLN A 109 31.42 -115.72 -39.78
C GLN A 109 31.06 -116.87 -38.84
N THR A 110 31.89 -117.92 -38.76
CA THR A 110 31.54 -119.11 -37.94
C THR A 110 32.72 -119.89 -37.36
N ASP A 111 33.97 -119.55 -37.67
CA ASP A 111 35.08 -120.53 -37.50
C ASP A 111 36.16 -120.16 -36.49
N ASN A 112 36.12 -119.02 -35.78
CA ASN A 112 37.07 -118.73 -34.67
C ASN A 112 36.96 -117.36 -33.97
N PHE A 113 36.21 -116.38 -34.48
CA PHE A 113 36.04 -115.11 -33.75
C PHE A 113 34.87 -115.17 -32.77
N PRO A 114 35.04 -114.73 -31.50
CA PRO A 114 33.96 -114.61 -30.52
C PRO A 114 32.86 -113.62 -30.95
N ASP A 115 31.63 -113.92 -30.54
CA ASP A 115 30.37 -113.20 -30.80
C ASP A 115 29.42 -113.61 -29.66
N ALA A 116 29.61 -112.99 -28.49
CA ALA A 116 29.04 -113.40 -27.21
C ALA A 116 27.55 -113.14 -27.13
N ASP A 117 27.08 -112.01 -27.68
CA ASP A 117 25.66 -111.66 -27.73
C ASP A 117 24.94 -112.26 -28.96
N GLY A 118 25.70 -112.76 -29.95
CA GLY A 118 25.21 -113.52 -31.08
C GLY A 118 24.53 -112.64 -32.14
N ASP A 119 24.83 -111.35 -32.18
CA ASP A 119 24.06 -110.36 -32.92
C ASP A 119 24.65 -110.02 -34.31
N VAL A 120 25.82 -110.57 -34.68
CA VAL A 120 26.53 -110.33 -35.95
C VAL A 120 25.64 -110.44 -37.19
N LEU A 121 24.67 -111.36 -37.19
CA LEU A 121 23.76 -111.59 -38.34
C LEU A 121 22.48 -110.73 -38.29
N LEU A 122 22.27 -109.99 -37.20
CA LEU A 122 21.12 -109.14 -36.92
C LEU A 122 21.44 -107.65 -36.97
N GLY A 123 22.71 -107.26 -36.93
CA GLY A 123 23.14 -105.91 -37.25
C GLY A 123 24.31 -105.35 -36.44
N GLY A 124 24.77 -106.02 -35.37
CA GLY A 124 26.02 -105.70 -34.66
C GLY A 124 27.23 -106.46 -35.22
N ASP A 125 28.29 -106.64 -34.41
CA ASP A 125 29.60 -107.13 -34.86
C ASP A 125 30.17 -108.23 -33.94
N VAL A 126 31.42 -108.62 -34.14
CA VAL A 126 32.12 -109.60 -33.27
C VAL A 126 32.73 -108.90 -32.07
N ASP A 127 32.92 -109.63 -30.96
CA ASP A 127 33.23 -109.07 -29.63
C ASP A 127 34.27 -107.93 -29.62
N TYR A 128 35.40 -108.05 -30.33
CA TYR A 128 36.43 -106.99 -30.41
C TYR A 128 36.00 -105.70 -31.14
N ARG A 129 34.71 -105.58 -31.46
CA ARG A 129 34.08 -104.45 -32.12
C ARG A 129 32.75 -104.06 -31.44
N ASP A 130 32.42 -104.63 -30.28
CA ASP A 130 31.16 -104.40 -29.54
C ASP A 130 31.37 -103.91 -28.09
N ALA A 131 30.60 -102.89 -27.70
CA ALA A 131 30.98 -102.01 -26.57
C ALA A 131 30.28 -102.19 -25.19
N THR A 132 29.41 -103.19 -24.88
CA THR A 132 28.73 -103.29 -23.53
C THR A 132 28.16 -104.68 -23.08
N PHE A 133 28.29 -105.02 -21.76
CA PHE A 133 27.59 -106.09 -21.00
C PHE A 133 27.14 -105.54 -19.60
N ASN A 134 25.96 -105.90 -19.03
CA ASN A 134 25.43 -105.35 -17.75
C ASN A 134 25.76 -106.25 -16.51
N ASP A 135 26.22 -105.62 -15.42
CA ASP A 135 26.69 -106.17 -14.12
C ASP A 135 26.58 -105.03 -13.05
N ASN A 136 25.51 -105.00 -12.24
CA ASN A 136 25.10 -103.86 -11.41
C ASN A 136 26.01 -103.60 -10.20
N ASP A 137 26.44 -104.64 -9.51
CA ASP A 137 27.32 -104.53 -8.35
C ASP A 137 28.81 -104.76 -8.68
N GLY A 138 29.12 -105.19 -9.90
CA GLY A 138 30.47 -105.33 -10.41
C GLY A 138 31.20 -106.56 -9.89
N ASP A 139 30.50 -107.59 -9.45
CA ASP A 139 31.09 -108.80 -8.89
C ASP A 139 31.60 -109.79 -9.97
N GLY A 140 31.27 -109.53 -11.23
CA GLY A 140 31.67 -110.30 -12.41
C GLY A 140 30.71 -111.41 -12.81
N ILE A 141 29.54 -111.51 -12.18
CA ILE A 141 28.36 -112.24 -12.64
C ILE A 141 27.39 -111.21 -13.28
N SER A 142 26.64 -111.62 -14.30
CA SER A 142 25.66 -110.71 -14.92
C SER A 142 24.37 -110.71 -14.14
N ASP A 143 23.67 -109.59 -14.06
CA ASP A 143 22.33 -109.48 -13.45
C ASP A 143 21.35 -110.58 -13.91
N VAL A 144 21.46 -111.08 -15.14
CA VAL A 144 20.57 -112.15 -15.63
C VAL A 144 20.87 -113.56 -15.08
N ASP A 145 22.07 -113.75 -14.53
CA ASP A 145 22.57 -115.00 -13.96
C ASP A 145 22.82 -114.89 -12.43
N ASP A 146 22.78 -113.68 -11.87
CA ASP A 146 22.87 -113.37 -10.45
C ASP A 146 21.51 -113.62 -9.73
N LEU A 147 21.52 -113.76 -8.40
CA LEU A 147 20.33 -113.91 -7.55
C LEU A 147 20.23 -112.84 -6.45
N ASP A 148 21.19 -111.93 -6.36
CA ASP A 148 21.31 -110.83 -5.38
C ASP A 148 22.01 -109.66 -6.09
N ASP A 149 21.32 -109.03 -7.05
CA ASP A 149 21.89 -108.13 -8.08
C ASP A 149 22.59 -106.86 -7.52
N ASP A 150 22.37 -106.49 -6.26
CA ASP A 150 23.04 -105.37 -5.59
C ASP A 150 23.96 -105.79 -4.41
N ASN A 151 24.01 -107.09 -4.14
CA ASN A 151 24.81 -107.72 -3.10
C ASN A 151 24.57 -107.13 -1.68
N ASP A 152 23.35 -106.69 -1.37
CA ASP A 152 22.95 -106.24 -0.03
C ASP A 152 22.66 -107.40 0.94
N GLY A 153 22.68 -108.64 0.44
CA GLY A 153 22.46 -109.86 1.20
C GLY A 153 21.01 -110.32 1.28
N ILE A 154 20.11 -109.69 0.53
CA ILE A 154 18.71 -110.04 0.32
C ILE A 154 18.54 -110.40 -1.16
N VAL A 155 18.10 -111.63 -1.45
CA VAL A 155 17.96 -112.09 -2.85
C VAL A 155 16.82 -111.38 -3.60
N ASP A 156 16.96 -111.18 -4.92
CA ASP A 156 16.02 -110.37 -5.76
C ASP A 156 14.55 -110.77 -5.58
N THR A 157 14.33 -112.08 -5.48
CA THR A 157 12.99 -112.64 -5.34
C THR A 157 12.33 -112.27 -4.01
N GLU A 158 13.09 -112.02 -2.95
CA GLU A 158 12.59 -111.65 -1.62
C GLU A 158 12.22 -110.18 -1.57
N GLU A 159 13.08 -109.31 -2.10
CA GLU A 159 12.86 -107.87 -2.23
C GLU A 159 11.67 -107.58 -3.13
N SER A 160 11.51 -108.37 -4.20
CA SER A 160 10.38 -108.34 -5.11
C SER A 160 9.11 -109.03 -4.56
N GLY A 161 9.02 -109.27 -3.25
CA GLY A 161 7.81 -109.76 -2.58
C GLY A 161 7.46 -111.22 -2.90
N GLY A 162 8.44 -112.03 -3.30
CA GLY A 162 8.33 -113.45 -3.65
C GLY A 162 8.12 -113.73 -5.15
N SER A 163 8.18 -112.70 -5.99
CA SER A 163 8.15 -112.80 -7.45
C SER A 163 9.56 -112.59 -8.01
N ASP A 164 9.90 -113.30 -9.08
CA ASP A 164 11.18 -113.12 -9.78
C ASP A 164 11.05 -111.92 -10.75
N PRO A 165 11.83 -110.84 -10.55
CA PRO A 165 11.72 -109.60 -11.32
C PRO A 165 12.19 -109.75 -12.77
N LEU A 166 13.13 -110.65 -13.04
CA LEU A 166 13.77 -110.83 -14.36
C LEU A 166 13.03 -111.82 -15.28
N LEU A 167 12.09 -112.62 -14.74
CA LEU A 167 11.24 -113.48 -15.57
C LEU A 167 10.36 -112.70 -16.55
N ASP A 168 10.06 -113.32 -17.69
CA ASP A 168 9.00 -112.88 -18.62
C ASP A 168 7.78 -113.79 -18.45
N SER A 169 6.80 -113.33 -17.65
CA SER A 169 5.65 -114.15 -17.26
C SER A 169 4.65 -114.42 -18.40
N ASP A 170 4.56 -113.53 -19.37
CA ASP A 170 3.54 -113.60 -20.42
C ASP A 170 4.09 -113.93 -21.83
N LEU A 171 5.42 -114.05 -21.93
CA LEU A 171 6.22 -114.49 -23.07
C LEU A 171 6.27 -113.47 -24.22
N ASP A 172 6.26 -112.18 -23.91
CA ASP A 172 6.39 -111.10 -24.88
C ASP A 172 7.83 -110.54 -25.01
N ASN A 173 8.76 -111.14 -24.27
CA ASN A 173 10.18 -110.82 -24.09
C ASN A 173 10.45 -109.51 -23.31
N ILE A 174 9.54 -109.07 -22.44
CA ILE A 174 9.77 -107.98 -21.49
C ILE A 174 9.87 -108.58 -20.06
N PRO A 175 10.92 -108.27 -19.28
CA PRO A 175 11.03 -108.72 -17.89
C PRO A 175 9.92 -108.15 -17.00
N ASN A 176 9.48 -108.92 -15.99
CA ASN A 176 8.35 -108.58 -15.12
C ASN A 176 8.50 -107.18 -14.50
N TYR A 177 9.70 -106.77 -14.07
CA TYR A 177 9.92 -105.48 -13.43
C TYR A 177 9.70 -104.27 -14.36
N GLN A 178 9.68 -104.47 -15.68
CA GLN A 178 9.41 -103.43 -16.70
C GLN A 178 8.15 -103.72 -17.52
N ASP A 179 7.40 -104.77 -17.20
CA ASP A 179 6.24 -105.20 -17.98
C ASP A 179 4.94 -104.55 -17.47
N ALA A 180 4.36 -103.69 -18.31
CA ALA A 180 3.08 -103.02 -18.07
C ALA A 180 1.85 -103.95 -18.13
N ASP A 181 1.98 -105.12 -18.75
CA ASP A 181 0.94 -106.16 -18.77
C ASP A 181 1.03 -107.06 -17.51
N TYR A 182 2.21 -107.15 -16.87
CA TYR A 182 2.42 -107.79 -15.57
C TYR A 182 1.91 -106.94 -14.38
N CYS A 183 2.31 -105.67 -14.30
CA CYS A 183 1.91 -104.77 -13.20
C CYS A 183 1.67 -103.31 -13.67
N ALA A 184 1.25 -102.43 -12.75
CA ALA A 184 1.18 -101.00 -13.05
C ALA A 184 2.57 -100.36 -12.96
N LEU A 185 3.12 -99.91 -14.09
CA LEU A 185 4.38 -99.16 -14.10
C LEU A 185 4.22 -97.78 -13.46
N ASN A 186 5.25 -97.34 -12.74
CA ASN A 186 5.37 -95.99 -12.22
C ASN A 186 5.86 -95.01 -13.31
N ALA A 187 6.22 -93.80 -12.90
CA ALA A 187 6.64 -92.74 -13.82
C ALA A 187 7.94 -93.06 -14.58
N PHE A 188 8.75 -93.99 -14.06
CA PHE A 188 10.06 -94.37 -14.58
C PHE A 188 10.02 -95.62 -15.47
N GLY A 189 8.84 -96.24 -15.59
CA GLY A 189 8.68 -97.46 -16.39
C GLY A 189 9.02 -98.74 -15.64
N VAL A 190 9.20 -98.65 -14.32
CA VAL A 190 9.39 -99.79 -13.42
C VAL A 190 8.06 -100.13 -12.75
N CYS A 191 7.86 -101.40 -12.48
CA CYS A 191 6.71 -101.90 -11.76
C CYS A 191 6.56 -101.24 -10.39
N ALA A 192 5.50 -100.46 -10.17
CA ALA A 192 5.32 -99.61 -8.99
C ALA A 192 5.18 -100.38 -7.65
N ASN A 193 5.18 -101.71 -7.68
CA ASN A 193 5.18 -102.57 -6.50
C ASN A 193 6.52 -103.29 -6.30
N LEU A 194 7.52 -102.94 -7.10
CA LEU A 194 8.89 -103.45 -7.11
C LEU A 194 9.88 -102.25 -7.13
N ASP A 195 9.41 -101.06 -6.75
CA ASP A 195 10.15 -99.80 -6.65
C ASP A 195 9.49 -99.03 -5.50
N GLY A 196 10.08 -99.16 -4.31
CA GLY A 196 9.48 -98.87 -3.00
C GLY A 196 9.36 -97.37 -2.70
N ASP A 197 10.45 -96.65 -2.90
CA ASP A 197 10.52 -95.19 -2.76
C ASP A 197 10.06 -94.45 -4.04
N ASN A 198 9.89 -95.21 -5.13
CA ASN A 198 9.40 -94.76 -6.42
C ASN A 198 10.38 -93.80 -7.11
N ASP A 199 11.69 -94.03 -7.01
CA ASP A 199 12.76 -93.23 -7.62
C ASP A 199 13.17 -93.71 -9.04
N GLY A 200 12.72 -94.90 -9.42
CA GLY A 200 12.97 -95.51 -10.72
C GLY A 200 14.04 -96.60 -10.74
N ILE A 201 14.67 -96.89 -9.61
CA ILE A 201 15.51 -98.06 -9.39
C ILE A 201 14.61 -99.17 -8.80
N PRO A 202 14.52 -100.35 -9.44
CA PRO A 202 13.72 -101.42 -8.88
C PRO A 202 14.43 -102.05 -7.67
N ASN A 203 13.70 -102.38 -6.60
CA ASN A 203 14.25 -102.79 -5.29
C ASN A 203 15.46 -103.74 -5.34
N HIS A 204 15.43 -104.80 -6.16
CA HIS A 204 16.59 -105.72 -6.30
C HIS A 204 17.89 -105.10 -6.81
N LEU A 205 17.88 -103.84 -7.23
CA LEU A 205 19.04 -103.06 -7.66
C LEU A 205 19.31 -101.89 -6.71
N ASP A 206 18.56 -101.76 -5.62
CA ASP A 206 18.53 -100.59 -4.75
C ASP A 206 18.83 -100.95 -3.29
N THR A 207 20.01 -100.52 -2.83
CA THR A 207 20.54 -100.78 -1.48
C THR A 207 19.82 -100.05 -0.32
N ASP A 208 18.87 -99.15 -0.62
CA ASP A 208 18.02 -98.43 0.33
C ASP A 208 16.61 -98.20 -0.29
N SER A 209 15.88 -99.29 -0.44
CA SER A 209 14.61 -99.41 -1.19
C SER A 209 13.47 -98.49 -0.73
N ASP A 210 13.53 -97.92 0.48
CA ASP A 210 12.56 -96.92 0.95
C ASP A 210 13.16 -95.52 1.17
N ASN A 211 14.48 -95.40 0.99
CA ASN A 211 15.27 -94.17 0.95
C ASN A 211 15.08 -93.32 2.20
N ASP A 212 14.96 -93.98 3.36
CA ASP A 212 14.84 -93.32 4.67
C ASP A 212 16.19 -92.99 5.30
N GLY A 213 17.29 -93.35 4.62
CA GLY A 213 18.66 -93.10 5.05
C GLY A 213 19.25 -94.24 5.87
N CYS A 214 18.50 -95.33 6.08
CA CYS A 214 18.97 -96.56 6.67
C CYS A 214 19.01 -97.69 5.62
N PRO A 215 20.21 -98.12 5.17
CA PRO A 215 20.36 -99.19 4.18
C PRO A 215 19.61 -100.49 4.50
N ASP A 216 19.05 -101.14 3.47
CA ASP A 216 18.23 -102.36 3.57
C ASP A 216 18.94 -103.47 4.35
N ALA A 217 20.25 -103.64 4.12
CA ALA A 217 21.09 -104.59 4.85
C ALA A 217 21.12 -104.36 6.39
N LEU A 218 20.98 -103.13 6.89
CA LEU A 218 20.92 -102.82 8.33
C LEU A 218 19.53 -103.04 8.92
N GLU A 219 18.52 -102.78 8.12
CA GLU A 219 17.12 -103.00 8.47
C GLU A 219 16.74 -104.50 8.45
N GLY A 220 17.46 -105.26 7.63
CA GLY A 220 17.30 -106.69 7.44
C GLY A 220 17.57 -107.54 8.69
N ALA A 221 17.11 -108.80 8.64
CA ALA A 221 17.19 -109.73 9.77
C ALA A 221 18.63 -110.25 10.07
N GLY A 222 19.64 -109.79 9.32
CA GLY A 222 21.04 -110.20 9.38
C GLY A 222 21.81 -109.71 10.61
N SER A 223 21.28 -108.70 11.33
CA SER A 223 21.97 -108.04 12.46
C SER A 223 23.33 -107.43 12.08
N PHE A 224 23.43 -106.93 10.85
CA PHE A 224 24.57 -106.17 10.36
C PHE A 224 24.63 -104.79 11.03
N THR A 225 25.80 -104.16 11.00
CA THR A 225 26.04 -102.80 11.52
C THR A 225 26.67 -101.95 10.42
N ALA A 226 26.66 -100.63 10.55
CA ALA A 226 27.29 -99.74 9.54
C ALA A 226 28.79 -100.01 9.30
N ALA A 227 29.44 -100.84 10.11
CA ALA A 227 30.82 -101.28 9.89
C ALA A 227 30.95 -102.49 8.95
N ASP A 228 29.84 -103.17 8.66
CA ASP A 228 29.75 -104.34 7.77
C ASP A 228 29.33 -103.93 6.33
N LEU A 229 29.08 -102.63 6.10
CA LEU A 229 28.72 -102.08 4.79
C LEU A 229 29.92 -101.40 4.12
N THR A 230 29.92 -101.40 2.77
CA THR A 230 30.83 -100.52 2.02
C THR A 230 30.31 -99.07 2.03
N SER A 231 31.03 -98.16 1.38
CA SER A 231 30.55 -96.79 1.15
C SER A 231 29.35 -96.69 0.22
N SER A 232 29.04 -97.75 -0.52
CA SER A 232 27.89 -97.83 -1.43
C SER A 232 26.74 -98.64 -0.81
N ASN A 233 26.73 -98.82 0.51
CA ASN A 233 25.67 -99.47 1.29
C ASN A 233 25.40 -100.96 1.02
N ASN A 234 26.10 -101.60 0.09
CA ASN A 234 26.12 -103.07 -0.06
C ASN A 234 26.94 -103.76 1.04
N LEU A 235 26.75 -105.08 1.22
CA LEU A 235 27.47 -105.86 2.23
C LEU A 235 28.94 -106.07 1.84
N ALA A 236 29.83 -105.69 2.75
CA ALA A 236 31.27 -105.88 2.57
C ALA A 236 31.74 -107.21 3.20
N ASP A 237 32.28 -108.15 2.41
CA ASP A 237 33.19 -109.18 2.96
C ASP A 237 34.63 -108.62 3.02
N SER A 238 35.41 -109.18 3.92
CA SER A 238 36.85 -109.00 4.14
C SER A 238 37.78 -109.12 2.92
N ASP A 239 37.28 -109.51 1.74
CA ASP A 239 37.92 -109.38 0.43
C ASP A 239 36.81 -109.16 -0.64
N GLU A 240 36.43 -107.90 -0.93
CA GLU A 240 35.36 -107.50 -1.87
C GLU A 240 35.27 -108.35 -3.16
N GLY A 241 34.10 -108.95 -3.44
CA GLY A 241 33.76 -109.61 -4.70
C GLY A 241 33.82 -111.15 -4.72
N GLN A 242 33.71 -111.84 -3.57
CA GLN A 242 33.50 -113.29 -3.56
C GLN A 242 32.04 -113.63 -3.24
N VAL A 243 31.28 -113.78 -4.31
CA VAL A 243 29.97 -114.41 -4.29
C VAL A 243 30.06 -115.91 -4.50
N ASP A 244 29.02 -116.64 -4.10
CA ASP A 244 28.93 -118.04 -4.49
C ASP A 244 28.62 -118.18 -5.99
N ALA A 245 28.53 -119.41 -6.51
CA ALA A 245 28.33 -119.61 -7.96
C ALA A 245 26.93 -119.18 -8.47
N GLN A 246 26.11 -118.56 -7.63
CA GLN A 246 24.79 -118.03 -7.90
C GLN A 246 24.71 -116.52 -7.61
N GLY A 247 25.83 -115.82 -7.36
CA GLY A 247 25.82 -114.36 -7.20
C GLY A 247 25.52 -113.85 -5.78
N ILE A 248 25.25 -114.73 -4.81
CA ILE A 248 24.92 -114.32 -3.44
C ILE A 248 26.20 -114.17 -2.57
N PRO A 249 26.33 -113.15 -1.68
CA PRO A 249 27.47 -113.00 -0.79
C PRO A 249 27.75 -114.25 0.08
N GLU A 250 29.02 -114.68 0.19
CA GLU A 250 29.37 -115.88 0.98
C GLU A 250 28.98 -115.77 2.47
N ASP A 251 29.03 -114.56 3.05
CA ASP A 251 28.66 -114.31 4.45
C ASP A 251 27.15 -114.40 4.71
N ALA A 252 26.32 -114.18 3.68
CA ALA A 252 24.88 -114.41 3.70
C ALA A 252 24.54 -115.92 3.54
N SER A 253 25.24 -116.64 2.67
CA SER A 253 24.96 -118.04 2.31
C SER A 253 25.35 -119.10 3.39
N MET A 254 26.12 -118.72 4.42
CA MET A 254 26.62 -119.61 5.48
C MET A 254 25.61 -119.94 6.60
N ASN A 255 24.42 -119.34 6.63
CA ASN A 255 23.39 -119.57 7.66
C ASN A 255 22.14 -120.32 7.11
N THR A 256 21.99 -121.61 7.40
CA THR A 256 20.87 -122.43 6.85
C THR A 256 19.43 -122.09 7.34
N GLN A 257 19.07 -120.83 7.70
CA GLN A 257 17.67 -120.41 7.93
C GLN A 257 17.40 -118.90 8.22
N GLN A 258 18.05 -117.93 7.58
CA GLN A 258 17.64 -116.51 7.73
C GLN A 258 17.54 -115.76 6.39
N GLN A 259 16.79 -116.33 5.46
CA GLN A 259 16.01 -115.55 4.50
C GLN A 259 15.01 -114.69 5.28
N ALA A 260 14.91 -113.41 4.97
CA ALA A 260 13.97 -112.50 5.61
C ALA A 260 12.55 -112.91 5.21
N THR A 261 11.90 -113.76 6.01
CA THR A 261 10.58 -114.31 5.64
C THR A 261 9.41 -113.31 5.70
N THR A 262 9.66 -112.00 5.67
CA THR A 262 8.62 -110.97 5.73
C THR A 262 8.94 -109.78 4.81
N PRO A 263 8.03 -109.41 3.90
CA PRO A 263 8.18 -108.29 2.96
C PRO A 263 7.90 -106.94 3.65
N GLU A 264 8.63 -106.63 4.73
CA GLU A 264 8.37 -105.51 5.65
C GLU A 264 9.70 -104.82 6.07
N VAL A 265 10.61 -104.61 5.10
CA VAL A 265 11.77 -103.69 5.17
C VAL A 265 11.39 -102.45 4.35
N THR A 266 10.40 -101.71 4.87
CA THR A 266 9.80 -100.48 4.29
C THR A 266 9.08 -99.68 5.41
N ASP A 267 9.49 -99.85 6.68
CA ASP A 267 8.83 -99.22 7.84
C ASP A 267 9.86 -98.74 8.88
N SER A 268 10.23 -97.45 8.75
CA SER A 268 10.90 -96.48 9.64
C SER A 268 10.84 -96.61 11.18
N THR A 269 10.19 -97.62 11.76
CA THR A 269 9.85 -97.62 13.20
C THR A 269 10.71 -98.50 14.11
N LEU A 270 11.78 -99.16 13.61
CA LEU A 270 12.50 -100.17 14.39
C LEU A 270 14.04 -100.25 14.27
N ALA A 271 14.75 -99.19 13.87
CA ALA A 271 16.22 -99.17 13.93
C ALA A 271 16.75 -98.67 15.30
N SER A 272 17.39 -99.52 16.10
CA SER A 272 17.86 -99.17 17.46
C SER A 272 19.18 -98.37 17.53
N GLY A 273 19.71 -97.94 16.38
CA GLY A 273 21.05 -97.36 16.25
C GLY A 273 21.15 -96.14 15.33
N CYS A 274 20.02 -95.61 14.83
CA CYS A 274 19.97 -94.48 13.91
C CYS A 274 19.64 -93.16 14.64
N ASP A 275 20.09 -92.07 14.02
CA ASP A 275 19.82 -90.65 14.30
C ASP A 275 19.45 -90.07 12.94
N ALA A 276 18.17 -90.19 12.58
CA ALA A 276 17.71 -90.03 11.21
C ALA A 276 17.76 -88.56 10.75
N ASP A 277 17.53 -87.61 11.65
CA ASP A 277 17.63 -86.18 11.33
C ASP A 277 18.99 -85.54 11.68
N GLY A 278 19.85 -86.27 12.39
CA GLY A 278 21.21 -85.84 12.70
C GLY A 278 21.28 -84.78 13.79
N ASP A 279 20.23 -84.59 14.60
CA ASP A 279 20.20 -83.58 15.67
C ASP A 279 21.06 -83.95 16.89
N GLY A 280 21.68 -85.14 16.86
CA GLY A 280 22.53 -85.64 17.93
C GLY A 280 21.79 -86.47 18.99
N VAL A 281 20.48 -86.68 18.82
CA VAL A 281 19.61 -87.53 19.62
C VAL A 281 19.21 -88.75 18.78
N LEU A 282 19.32 -89.94 19.35
CA LEU A 282 18.90 -91.16 18.64
C LEU A 282 17.37 -91.23 18.55
N ASP A 283 16.82 -91.74 17.45
CA ASP A 283 15.37 -91.84 17.18
C ASP A 283 14.60 -92.49 18.35
N ALA A 284 15.18 -93.53 18.94
CA ALA A 284 14.59 -94.24 20.08
C ALA A 284 14.46 -93.37 21.35
N THR A 285 15.36 -92.39 21.52
CA THR A 285 15.36 -91.43 22.63
C THR A 285 14.33 -90.34 22.41
N GLU A 286 14.19 -89.86 21.18
CA GLU A 286 13.21 -88.85 20.82
C GLU A 286 11.78 -89.37 20.92
N ILE A 287 11.50 -90.57 20.42
CA ILE A 287 10.21 -91.25 20.62
C ILE A 287 9.90 -91.39 22.12
N ALA A 288 10.91 -91.69 22.95
CA ALA A 288 10.72 -91.81 24.39
C ALA A 288 10.43 -90.47 25.08
N ASN A 289 11.00 -89.38 24.55
CA ASN A 289 10.84 -88.02 25.06
C ASN A 289 9.66 -87.27 24.43
N GLY A 290 9.06 -87.84 23.38
CA GLY A 290 7.94 -87.24 22.64
C GLY A 290 8.37 -86.15 21.66
N THR A 291 9.64 -86.14 21.27
CA THR A 291 10.18 -85.34 20.16
C THR A 291 10.17 -86.15 18.87
N ASN A 292 10.55 -85.58 17.73
CA ASN A 292 10.23 -86.13 16.41
C ASN A 292 11.51 -86.57 15.69
N PRO A 293 11.76 -87.88 15.52
CA PRO A 293 13.02 -88.41 14.97
C PRO A 293 13.47 -87.98 13.58
N ASN A 294 12.59 -87.29 12.85
CA ASN A 294 12.82 -86.89 11.48
C ASN A 294 12.77 -85.36 11.33
N ASP A 295 12.87 -84.63 12.43
CA ASP A 295 12.80 -83.17 12.47
C ASP A 295 13.93 -82.65 13.36
N PRO A 296 15.02 -82.13 12.75
CA PRO A 296 16.22 -81.79 13.48
C PRO A 296 16.05 -80.60 14.43
N CYS A 297 14.87 -79.97 14.45
CA CYS A 297 14.48 -78.93 15.40
C CYS A 297 13.56 -79.43 16.52
N SER A 298 13.36 -80.74 16.59
CA SER A 298 12.51 -81.39 17.56
C SER A 298 13.36 -82.23 18.49
N TYR A 299 14.07 -81.57 19.40
CA TYR A 299 14.84 -82.22 20.45
C TYR A 299 14.86 -81.42 21.74
N ASN A 300 15.36 -82.04 22.81
CA ASN A 300 15.81 -81.30 23.97
C ASN A 300 17.34 -81.32 23.96
N VAL A 301 17.96 -80.15 24.07
CA VAL A 301 19.44 -79.98 24.13
C VAL A 301 20.11 -80.91 25.16
N VAL A 302 19.39 -81.32 26.21
CA VAL A 302 19.90 -82.22 27.26
C VAL A 302 20.00 -83.70 26.86
N ASP A 303 19.35 -84.11 25.78
CA ASP A 303 19.24 -85.50 25.33
C ASP A 303 20.25 -85.86 24.21
N ILE A 304 21.02 -84.87 23.74
CA ILE A 304 22.09 -85.06 22.75
C ILE A 304 23.16 -86.00 23.31
N THR A 305 23.37 -87.12 22.63
CA THR A 305 24.32 -88.18 23.03
C THR A 305 25.26 -88.63 21.92
N VAL A 306 24.93 -88.31 20.66
CA VAL A 306 25.80 -88.48 19.50
C VAL A 306 26.19 -87.11 18.92
N ALA A 307 27.02 -87.10 17.88
CA ALA A 307 27.47 -85.84 17.28
C ALA A 307 26.35 -85.29 16.41
N ILE A 308 26.01 -84.01 16.60
CA ILE A 308 25.09 -83.30 15.71
C ILE A 308 25.71 -83.23 14.32
N THR A 309 25.03 -83.78 13.33
CA THR A 309 25.38 -83.74 11.91
C THR A 309 24.38 -82.94 11.07
N SER A 310 23.25 -82.55 11.67
CA SER A 310 22.30 -81.62 11.07
C SER A 310 22.91 -80.22 10.94
N ASN A 311 22.50 -79.51 9.88
CA ASN A 311 22.81 -78.09 9.68
C ASN A 311 21.53 -77.26 9.93
N ALA A 312 20.77 -77.61 10.97
CA ALA A 312 19.56 -76.88 11.33
C ALA A 312 19.90 -75.57 12.07
N ASP A 313 19.05 -74.58 11.85
CA ASP A 313 18.95 -73.31 12.59
C ASP A 313 17.48 -73.21 12.99
N CYS A 314 17.19 -73.55 14.24
CA CYS A 314 15.83 -73.88 14.66
C CYS A 314 14.99 -72.71 15.14
N ASP A 315 15.62 -71.61 15.54
CA ASP A 315 14.93 -70.35 15.83
C ASP A 315 15.06 -69.31 14.71
N GLY A 316 15.90 -69.59 13.72
CA GLY A 316 16.04 -68.79 12.52
C GLY A 316 16.88 -67.53 12.73
N ASP A 317 17.77 -67.50 13.72
CA ASP A 317 18.66 -66.35 13.96
C ASP A 317 19.91 -66.32 13.07
N GLY A 318 20.06 -67.32 12.18
CA GLY A 318 21.17 -67.46 11.26
C GLY A 318 22.39 -68.17 11.85
N VAL A 319 22.33 -68.64 13.10
CA VAL A 319 23.35 -69.47 13.73
C VAL A 319 22.87 -70.93 13.74
N LEU A 320 23.71 -71.84 13.25
CA LEU A 320 23.38 -73.27 13.32
C LEU A 320 23.33 -73.75 14.78
N ASP A 321 22.38 -74.61 15.12
CA ASP A 321 22.19 -75.21 16.45
C ASP A 321 23.50 -75.78 17.04
N VAL A 322 24.29 -76.45 16.19
CA VAL A 322 25.60 -77.02 16.58
C VAL A 322 26.61 -75.96 17.04
N ASN A 323 26.56 -74.78 16.44
CA ASN A 323 27.41 -73.64 16.81
C ASN A 323 26.89 -72.97 18.08
N GLU A 324 25.58 -72.88 18.22
CA GLU A 324 24.98 -72.27 19.40
C GLU A 324 25.21 -73.08 20.67
N ILE A 325 25.01 -74.40 20.59
CA ILE A 325 25.32 -75.31 21.68
C ILE A 325 26.81 -75.23 22.06
N ALA A 326 27.70 -75.02 21.07
CA ALA A 326 29.13 -74.84 21.31
C ALA A 326 29.46 -73.47 21.95
N SER A 327 28.76 -72.41 21.56
CA SER A 327 28.92 -71.04 22.07
C SER A 327 28.17 -70.78 23.39
N GLY A 328 27.24 -71.64 23.77
CA GLY A 328 26.41 -71.53 24.97
C GLY A 328 25.20 -70.61 24.82
N THR A 329 24.78 -70.36 23.58
CA THR A 329 23.53 -69.71 23.17
C THR A 329 22.39 -70.75 23.10
N ASP A 330 21.15 -70.30 22.94
CA ASP A 330 19.96 -71.16 23.08
C ASP A 330 19.30 -71.36 21.70
N PRO A 331 19.38 -72.57 21.09
CA PRO A 331 18.92 -72.81 19.71
C PRO A 331 17.42 -72.69 19.42
N PHE A 332 16.68 -72.19 20.40
CA PHE A 332 15.23 -72.03 20.34
C PHE A 332 14.79 -70.62 20.76
N ASP A 333 15.73 -69.68 20.91
CA ASP A 333 15.50 -68.29 21.29
C ASP A 333 16.29 -67.39 20.34
N SER A 334 15.62 -66.89 19.30
CA SER A 334 16.26 -66.12 18.24
C SER A 334 16.81 -64.75 18.66
N CYS A 335 16.68 -64.38 19.94
CA CYS A 335 17.34 -63.20 20.53
C CYS A 335 18.59 -63.57 21.34
N SER A 336 18.96 -64.84 21.36
CA SER A 336 20.02 -65.39 22.18
C SER A 336 21.19 -65.86 21.32
N TYR A 337 21.81 -65.00 20.52
CA TYR A 337 22.97 -65.35 19.70
C TYR A 337 24.13 -64.34 19.78
N ASN A 338 25.25 -64.68 19.14
CA ASN A 338 26.32 -63.72 18.87
C ASN A 338 26.34 -63.41 17.37
N ILE A 339 26.28 -62.13 17.01
CA ILE A 339 26.32 -61.67 15.60
C ILE A 339 27.53 -62.23 14.83
N ALA A 340 28.66 -62.48 15.50
CA ALA A 340 29.86 -63.02 14.88
C ALA A 340 29.75 -64.51 14.47
N ASP A 341 28.76 -65.23 15.01
CA ASP A 341 28.55 -66.67 14.79
C ASP A 341 27.52 -66.94 13.68
N ILE A 342 26.88 -65.91 13.11
CA ILE A 342 25.93 -66.02 11.99
C ILE A 342 26.64 -66.59 10.77
N THR A 343 26.13 -67.71 10.27
CA THR A 343 26.60 -68.38 9.05
C THR A 343 25.50 -68.61 8.03
N GLU A 344 24.24 -68.60 8.45
CA GLU A 344 23.04 -68.79 7.64
C GLU A 344 22.20 -67.51 7.56
N PRO A 345 21.23 -67.44 6.62
CA PRO A 345 20.31 -66.30 6.55
C PRO A 345 19.38 -66.23 7.77
N ILE A 346 19.29 -65.07 8.39
CA ILE A 346 18.30 -64.80 9.46
C ILE A 346 16.89 -64.87 8.87
N THR A 347 16.02 -65.65 9.50
CA THR A 347 14.59 -65.81 9.14
C THR A 347 13.64 -65.50 10.30
N SER A 348 14.15 -65.28 11.52
CA SER A 348 13.34 -64.89 12.67
C SER A 348 12.62 -63.56 12.44
N THR A 349 11.34 -63.54 12.81
CA THR A 349 10.48 -62.35 12.77
C THR A 349 10.39 -61.64 14.12
N ASP A 350 11.22 -62.03 15.09
CA ASP A 350 11.30 -61.36 16.37
C ASP A 350 12.09 -60.04 16.23
N ASP A 351 11.78 -59.09 17.12
CA ASP A 351 12.41 -57.77 17.24
C ASP A 351 13.11 -57.75 18.60
N CYS A 352 14.43 -57.98 18.59
CA CYS A 352 15.19 -58.31 19.78
C CYS A 352 15.68 -57.09 20.57
N ASP A 353 15.87 -55.95 19.92
CA ASP A 353 16.29 -54.70 20.54
C ASP A 353 15.14 -53.69 20.72
N GLY A 354 13.99 -53.94 20.09
CA GLY A 354 12.75 -53.19 20.26
C GLY A 354 12.66 -51.96 19.37
N ASP A 355 13.45 -51.85 18.29
CA ASP A 355 13.38 -50.72 17.36
C ASP A 355 12.19 -50.79 16.37
N GLY A 356 11.45 -51.90 16.38
CA GLY A 356 10.26 -52.13 15.55
C GLY A 356 10.54 -52.75 14.18
N VAL A 357 11.80 -53.03 13.85
CA VAL A 357 12.22 -53.85 12.70
C VAL A 357 12.48 -55.28 13.19
N THR A 358 12.19 -56.28 12.36
CA THR A 358 12.45 -57.68 12.73
C THR A 358 13.88 -58.05 12.36
N ASN A 359 14.50 -58.97 13.09
CA ASN A 359 15.88 -59.40 12.81
C ASN A 359 16.09 -59.82 11.34
N ALA A 360 15.09 -60.47 10.72
CA ALA A 360 15.15 -60.83 9.30
C ALA A 360 15.11 -59.61 8.36
N ASP A 361 14.30 -58.60 8.66
CA ASP A 361 14.24 -57.35 7.88
C ASP A 361 15.54 -56.54 8.04
N GLU A 362 16.11 -56.52 9.24
CA GLU A 362 17.40 -55.88 9.50
C GLU A 362 18.58 -56.56 8.80
N ALA A 363 18.58 -57.90 8.74
CA ALA A 363 19.55 -58.63 7.94
C ALA A 363 19.47 -58.28 6.45
N ILE A 364 18.27 -57.98 5.94
CA ILE A 364 18.07 -57.51 4.56
C ILE A 364 18.60 -56.08 4.39
N ASP A 365 18.34 -55.22 5.37
CA ASP A 365 18.76 -53.82 5.36
C ASP A 365 20.25 -53.61 5.68
N GLY A 366 20.89 -54.65 6.24
CA GLY A 366 22.28 -54.64 6.67
C GLY A 366 22.50 -53.88 7.98
N THR A 367 21.47 -53.87 8.84
CA THR A 367 21.50 -53.27 10.17
C THR A 367 21.75 -54.32 11.26
N ASP A 368 22.14 -53.89 12.46
CA ASP A 368 22.54 -54.73 13.60
C ASP A 368 21.31 -55.04 14.50
N PRO A 369 20.81 -56.29 14.53
CA PRO A 369 19.54 -56.62 15.20
C PRO A 369 19.55 -56.66 16.73
N LEU A 370 20.63 -56.18 17.34
CA LEU A 370 20.80 -56.09 18.79
C LEU A 370 21.12 -54.66 19.25
N ASP A 371 21.10 -53.68 18.33
CA ASP A 371 21.39 -52.27 18.57
C ASP A 371 20.20 -51.43 18.14
N ASP A 372 19.42 -50.97 19.11
CA ASP A 372 18.14 -50.25 18.92
C ASP A 372 18.26 -48.88 18.22
N CYS A 373 19.47 -48.46 17.86
CA CYS A 373 19.74 -47.29 17.00
C CYS A 373 20.21 -47.66 15.58
N SER A 374 20.30 -48.94 15.27
CA SER A 374 20.72 -49.46 14.00
C SER A 374 19.52 -50.02 13.25
N TYR A 375 18.72 -49.15 12.63
CA TYR A 375 17.59 -49.58 11.79
C TYR A 375 17.30 -48.64 10.63
N VAL A 376 16.44 -49.10 9.73
CA VAL A 376 15.85 -48.31 8.64
C VAL A 376 14.40 -47.99 8.97
N THR A 377 14.06 -46.72 9.13
CA THR A 377 12.71 -46.26 9.52
C THR A 377 11.60 -46.79 8.61
N ALA A 378 11.87 -46.95 7.32
CA ALA A 378 10.90 -47.47 6.35
C ALA A 378 10.57 -48.97 6.53
N SER A 379 11.39 -49.69 7.29
CA SER A 379 11.30 -51.14 7.52
C SER A 379 10.63 -51.48 8.85
N ILE A 380 10.21 -50.48 9.63
CA ILE A 380 9.44 -50.69 10.87
C ILE A 380 8.11 -51.38 10.53
N THR A 381 7.95 -52.62 11.00
CA THR A 381 6.74 -53.44 10.80
C THR A 381 6.09 -53.89 12.11
N VAL A 382 6.82 -53.76 13.23
CA VAL A 382 6.41 -54.10 14.59
C VAL A 382 6.33 -52.83 15.44
N ALA A 383 5.80 -52.93 16.67
CA ALA A 383 5.70 -51.78 17.56
C ALA A 383 7.07 -51.47 18.18
N VAL A 384 7.56 -50.25 17.95
CA VAL A 384 8.76 -49.71 18.61
C VAL A 384 8.56 -49.68 20.13
N THR A 385 9.48 -50.27 20.87
CA THR A 385 9.52 -50.29 22.33
C THR A 385 10.82 -49.80 22.93
N SER A 386 11.84 -49.54 22.10
CA SER A 386 13.07 -48.89 22.51
C SER A 386 12.80 -47.48 23.05
N THR A 387 13.45 -47.15 24.15
CA THR A 387 13.45 -45.80 24.74
C THR A 387 14.78 -45.09 24.49
N ALA A 388 15.54 -45.52 23.48
CA ALA A 388 16.72 -44.81 23.02
C ALA A 388 16.33 -43.51 22.30
N ASP A 389 17.28 -42.58 22.22
CA ASP A 389 17.20 -41.30 21.50
C ASP A 389 18.38 -41.35 20.53
N CYS A 390 18.12 -41.90 19.35
CA CYS A 390 19.16 -42.38 18.44
C CYS A 390 19.76 -41.28 17.58
N ASP A 391 18.95 -40.30 17.18
CA ASP A 391 19.40 -39.10 16.47
C ASP A 391 19.84 -37.96 17.41
N GLY A 392 19.50 -38.06 18.70
CA GLY A 392 19.93 -37.12 19.72
C GLY A 392 19.11 -35.84 19.75
N ASP A 393 17.88 -35.83 19.23
CA ASP A 393 16.97 -34.70 19.24
C ASP A 393 16.27 -34.48 20.60
N GLY A 394 16.38 -35.45 21.51
CA GLY A 394 15.76 -35.43 22.85
C GLY A 394 14.36 -36.05 22.91
N VAL A 395 13.83 -36.60 21.82
CA VAL A 395 12.66 -37.48 21.75
C VAL A 395 13.17 -38.93 21.71
N THR A 396 12.43 -39.86 22.31
CA THR A 396 12.82 -41.28 22.28
C THR A 396 12.09 -42.00 21.15
N ASN A 397 12.70 -43.03 20.56
CA ASN A 397 12.16 -43.76 19.41
C ASN A 397 10.70 -44.22 19.61
N ASP A 398 10.29 -44.59 20.85
CA ASP A 398 8.90 -44.94 21.18
C ASP A 398 7.94 -43.75 21.20
N ASP A 399 8.39 -42.58 21.65
CA ASP A 399 7.63 -41.32 21.61
C ASP A 399 7.49 -40.84 20.15
N GLU A 400 8.54 -40.97 19.33
CA GLU A 400 8.54 -40.62 17.91
C GLU A 400 7.65 -41.52 17.07
N ALA A 401 7.67 -42.83 17.33
CA ALA A 401 6.71 -43.76 16.74
C ALA A 401 5.26 -43.40 17.12
N THR A 402 5.06 -42.72 18.26
CA THR A 402 3.73 -42.32 18.75
C THR A 402 3.21 -41.04 18.09
N ASP A 403 4.06 -40.02 17.90
CA ASP A 403 3.67 -38.75 17.28
C ASP A 403 3.97 -38.68 15.76
N GLY A 404 4.68 -39.66 15.23
CA GLY A 404 4.93 -39.89 13.81
C GLY A 404 6.20 -39.21 13.28
N THR A 405 7.16 -38.91 14.14
CA THR A 405 8.48 -38.41 13.75
C THR A 405 9.48 -39.54 13.49
N ASP A 406 10.72 -39.22 13.14
CA ASP A 406 11.69 -40.19 12.58
C ASP A 406 12.96 -40.20 13.43
N GLY A 407 13.11 -41.21 14.30
CA GLY A 407 14.20 -41.28 15.28
C GLY A 407 15.61 -41.50 14.75
N GLN A 408 15.77 -41.46 13.43
CA GLN A 408 17.07 -41.44 12.76
C GLN A 408 17.38 -40.07 12.14
N ASP A 409 16.45 -39.11 12.21
CA ASP A 409 16.60 -37.76 11.66
C ASP A 409 16.42 -36.70 12.77
N PRO A 410 17.51 -36.06 13.23
CA PRO A 410 17.46 -35.11 14.34
C PRO A 410 16.65 -33.84 14.06
N CYS A 411 16.21 -33.64 12.82
CA CYS A 411 15.33 -32.54 12.42
C CYS A 411 13.87 -32.97 12.23
N SER A 412 13.54 -34.24 12.47
CA SER A 412 12.19 -34.77 12.47
C SER A 412 11.74 -34.95 13.92
N PHE A 413 11.17 -33.91 14.52
CA PHE A 413 10.77 -33.98 15.93
C PHE A 413 9.56 -33.12 16.26
N VAL A 414 8.96 -33.36 17.42
CA VAL A 414 7.95 -32.48 18.01
C VAL A 414 8.53 -31.87 19.28
N LEU A 415 8.66 -30.54 19.33
CA LEU A 415 9.26 -29.83 20.46
C LEU A 415 8.59 -30.15 21.82
N ALA A 416 7.29 -30.48 21.80
CA ALA A 416 6.56 -30.87 23.01
C ALA A 416 6.84 -32.30 23.50
N SER A 417 7.40 -33.16 22.64
CA SER A 417 7.75 -34.56 22.88
C SER A 417 9.21 -34.73 23.35
N GLN A 418 10.03 -33.68 23.35
CA GLN A 418 11.39 -33.72 23.89
C GLN A 418 11.36 -33.94 25.41
N THR A 419 11.50 -35.20 25.84
CA THR A 419 11.51 -35.59 27.26
C THR A 419 12.92 -35.89 27.78
N VAL A 420 13.89 -36.08 26.87
CA VAL A 420 15.31 -36.27 27.12
C VAL A 420 16.06 -34.98 26.76
N ALA A 421 17.30 -34.83 27.26
CA ALA A 421 18.11 -33.65 26.95
C ALA A 421 18.75 -33.81 25.57
N PRO A 422 18.51 -32.89 24.61
CA PRO A 422 19.06 -33.00 23.26
C PRO A 422 20.60 -33.04 23.24
N SER A 423 21.13 -33.71 22.24
CA SER A 423 22.57 -33.93 22.04
C SER A 423 23.30 -32.64 21.64
N ALA A 424 24.63 -32.64 21.79
CA ALA A 424 25.45 -31.53 21.31
C ALA A 424 25.45 -31.41 19.77
N ALA A 425 25.12 -32.49 19.05
CA ALA A 425 25.01 -32.47 17.60
C ALA A 425 23.72 -31.75 17.18
N TRP A 426 22.58 -32.10 17.79
CA TRP A 426 21.30 -31.41 17.59
C TRP A 426 21.40 -29.91 17.90
N ASN A 427 22.01 -29.54 19.03
CA ASN A 427 22.17 -28.13 19.41
C ASN A 427 22.98 -27.29 18.39
N ALA A 428 23.80 -27.94 17.55
CA ALA A 428 24.62 -27.28 16.54
C ALA A 428 24.08 -27.46 15.11
N ALA A 429 23.01 -28.24 14.94
CA ALA A 429 22.26 -28.33 13.70
C ALA A 429 21.40 -27.08 13.51
N ASP A 430 20.99 -26.88 12.27
CA ASP A 430 20.08 -25.84 11.81
C ASP A 430 19.06 -26.60 10.97
N CYS A 431 17.92 -26.91 11.57
CA CYS A 431 16.99 -27.91 11.05
C CYS A 431 16.01 -27.36 10.02
N ASP A 432 15.69 -26.07 10.10
CA ASP A 432 14.80 -25.38 9.17
C ASP A 432 15.58 -24.51 8.15
N GLY A 433 16.89 -24.34 8.33
CA GLY A 433 17.78 -23.69 7.39
C GLY A 433 17.78 -22.17 7.50
N ASP A 434 17.25 -21.60 8.59
CA ASP A 434 17.19 -20.16 8.84
C ASP A 434 18.57 -19.53 9.16
N GLY A 435 19.61 -20.35 9.34
CA GLY A 435 20.97 -19.95 9.68
C GLY A 435 21.24 -19.78 11.19
N VAL A 436 20.26 -20.05 12.04
CA VAL A 436 20.34 -20.12 13.50
C VAL A 436 20.41 -21.59 13.91
N THR A 437 21.24 -21.91 14.90
CA THR A 437 21.31 -23.30 15.39
C THR A 437 20.16 -23.59 16.35
N ASN A 438 19.64 -24.82 16.37
CA ASN A 438 18.55 -25.24 17.25
C ASN A 438 18.80 -24.86 18.74
N GLY A 439 20.05 -24.92 19.20
CA GLY A 439 20.41 -24.56 20.57
C GLY A 439 20.35 -23.05 20.86
N ASP A 440 20.67 -22.22 19.87
CA ASP A 440 20.55 -20.76 19.95
C ASP A 440 19.07 -20.36 19.88
N GLU A 441 18.27 -21.02 19.05
CA GLU A 441 16.83 -20.79 18.95
C GLU A 441 16.07 -21.13 20.23
N VAL A 442 16.38 -22.25 20.87
CA VAL A 442 15.83 -22.58 22.19
C VAL A 442 16.20 -21.50 23.22
N THR A 443 17.38 -20.89 23.08
CA THR A 443 17.83 -19.80 23.95
C THR A 443 17.08 -18.50 23.67
N ASP A 444 16.82 -18.20 22.40
CA ASP A 444 16.13 -17.01 21.93
C ASP A 444 14.59 -17.12 22.03
N GLY A 445 14.08 -18.34 22.20
CA GLY A 445 12.66 -18.65 22.27
C GLY A 445 11.99 -18.69 20.90
N THR A 446 12.76 -18.99 19.85
CA THR A 446 12.28 -19.25 18.49
C THR A 446 12.11 -20.76 18.24
N ASP A 447 11.63 -21.15 17.06
CA ASP A 447 11.12 -22.52 16.82
C ASP A 447 12.00 -23.23 15.79
N PRO A 448 12.80 -24.25 16.18
CA PRO A 448 13.82 -24.84 15.29
C PRO A 448 13.35 -25.65 14.09
N LEU A 449 12.06 -25.59 13.80
CA LEU A 449 11.41 -26.27 12.67
C LEU A 449 10.60 -25.29 11.81
N ASP A 450 10.62 -24.00 12.13
CA ASP A 450 9.90 -22.95 11.43
C ASP A 450 10.91 -21.93 10.90
N GLU A 451 11.26 -22.06 9.62
CA GLU A 451 12.25 -21.24 8.93
C GLU A 451 11.96 -19.71 8.93
N CYS A 452 10.79 -19.28 9.42
CA CYS A 452 10.42 -17.87 9.61
C CYS A 452 10.42 -17.42 11.08
N SER A 453 10.65 -18.34 12.01
CA SER A 453 10.73 -18.11 13.43
C SER A 453 12.19 -17.96 13.84
N TYR A 454 12.77 -16.78 13.62
CA TYR A 454 14.18 -16.55 13.94
C TYR A 454 14.50 -15.10 14.30
N LEU A 455 15.69 -14.88 14.88
CA LEU A 455 16.24 -13.55 15.12
C LEU A 455 17.43 -13.32 14.19
N THR A 456 17.35 -12.30 13.31
CA THR A 456 18.42 -11.95 12.36
C THR A 456 19.80 -11.76 13.03
N ALA A 457 19.82 -11.28 14.28
CA ALA A 457 21.05 -11.08 15.05
C ALA A 457 21.73 -12.37 15.53
N SER A 458 21.03 -13.50 15.48
CA SER A 458 21.47 -14.80 15.98
C SER A 458 21.90 -15.77 14.86
N ILE A 459 21.80 -15.35 13.60
CA ILE A 459 22.32 -16.08 12.45
C ILE A 459 23.84 -16.24 12.61
N THR A 460 24.30 -17.49 12.72
CA THR A 460 25.72 -17.85 12.86
C THR A 460 26.16 -18.93 11.88
N VAL A 461 25.21 -19.58 11.21
CA VAL A 461 25.38 -20.61 10.19
C VAL A 461 24.95 -20.04 8.83
N VAL A 462 25.17 -20.79 7.75
CA VAL A 462 24.75 -20.39 6.41
C VAL A 462 23.25 -20.62 6.27
N VAL A 463 22.51 -19.56 5.97
CA VAL A 463 21.08 -19.63 5.63
C VAL A 463 20.91 -20.45 4.35
N THR A 464 20.01 -21.43 4.39
CA THR A 464 19.63 -22.29 3.24
C THR A 464 18.13 -22.36 3.00
N SER A 465 17.33 -21.78 3.89
CA SER A 465 15.90 -21.59 3.73
C SER A 465 15.60 -20.81 2.44
N THR A 466 14.68 -21.34 1.65
CA THR A 466 14.15 -20.67 0.45
C THR A 466 12.76 -20.08 0.71
N ALA A 467 12.37 -19.91 1.97
CA ALA A 467 11.15 -19.20 2.32
C ALA A 467 11.31 -17.69 2.14
N ASP A 468 10.17 -17.05 1.92
CA ASP A 468 10.00 -15.60 1.87
C ASP A 468 9.16 -15.24 3.12
N CYS A 469 9.85 -14.93 4.22
CA CYS A 469 9.25 -14.88 5.54
C CYS A 469 8.54 -13.55 5.84
N ASP A 470 9.07 -12.45 5.32
CA ASP A 470 8.44 -11.14 5.41
C ASP A 470 7.47 -10.85 4.24
N GLY A 471 7.51 -11.67 3.19
CA GLY A 471 6.59 -11.64 2.07
C GLY A 471 6.94 -10.61 1.01
N ASP A 472 8.19 -10.18 0.93
CA ASP A 472 8.69 -9.18 -0.03
C ASP A 472 8.99 -9.75 -1.43
N GLY A 473 8.97 -11.07 -1.59
CA GLY A 473 9.26 -11.77 -2.83
C GLY A 473 10.72 -12.19 -3.01
N VAL A 474 11.60 -11.93 -2.04
CA VAL A 474 12.98 -12.40 -1.94
C VAL A 474 13.01 -13.56 -0.94
N THR A 475 13.84 -14.56 -1.19
CA THR A 475 13.97 -15.70 -0.27
C THR A 475 15.09 -15.45 0.74
N ASN A 476 14.94 -15.96 1.96
CA ASN A 476 15.91 -15.77 3.06
C ASN A 476 17.37 -16.07 2.64
N ASP A 477 17.61 -17.06 1.78
CA ASP A 477 18.95 -17.38 1.25
C ASP A 477 19.49 -16.34 0.25
N ASP A 478 18.63 -15.78 -0.59
CA ASP A 478 18.98 -14.67 -1.51
C ASP A 478 19.26 -13.39 -0.71
N GLU A 479 18.49 -13.11 0.34
CA GLU A 479 18.69 -11.95 1.23
C GLU A 479 19.97 -12.05 2.05
N ALA A 480 20.27 -13.24 2.57
CA ALA A 480 21.55 -13.49 3.22
C ALA A 480 22.73 -13.28 2.26
N ALA A 481 22.53 -13.49 0.95
CA ALA A 481 23.56 -13.35 -0.07
C ALA A 481 23.81 -11.89 -0.49
N ASP A 482 22.78 -11.05 -0.57
CA ASP A 482 22.90 -9.63 -0.93
C ASP A 482 22.92 -8.68 0.28
N GLY A 483 22.61 -9.18 1.47
CA GLY A 483 22.74 -8.52 2.76
C GLY A 483 21.50 -7.78 3.23
N THR A 484 20.32 -8.14 2.72
CA THR A 484 19.03 -7.66 3.21
C THR A 484 18.52 -8.48 4.40
N ASP A 485 17.31 -8.21 4.91
CA ASP A 485 16.84 -8.73 6.22
C ASP A 485 15.48 -9.38 6.05
N GLY A 486 15.43 -10.71 6.00
CA GLY A 486 14.22 -11.49 5.69
C GLY A 486 13.11 -11.51 6.73
N GLN A 487 13.21 -10.62 7.71
CA GLN A 487 12.16 -10.32 8.68
C GLN A 487 11.61 -8.89 8.51
N ASP A 488 12.16 -8.10 7.58
CA ASP A 488 11.76 -6.72 7.29
C ASP A 488 11.37 -6.56 5.82
N PRO A 489 10.05 -6.50 5.51
CA PRO A 489 9.57 -6.50 4.12
C PRO A 489 9.94 -5.26 3.31
N CYS A 490 10.59 -4.26 3.93
CA CYS A 490 11.13 -3.07 3.27
C CYS A 490 12.66 -3.11 3.15
N SER A 491 13.30 -4.19 3.55
CA SER A 491 14.73 -4.45 3.41
C SER A 491 14.91 -5.47 2.29
N PHE A 492 15.00 -5.01 1.05
CA PHE A 492 15.09 -5.93 -0.10
C PHE A 492 15.86 -5.34 -1.28
N VAL A 493 16.20 -6.19 -2.25
CA VAL A 493 16.72 -5.77 -3.55
C VAL A 493 15.73 -6.18 -4.63
N LEU A 494 15.19 -5.22 -5.37
CA LEU A 494 14.16 -5.47 -6.39
C LEU A 494 14.58 -6.50 -7.46
N ALA A 495 15.88 -6.59 -7.78
CA ALA A 495 16.41 -7.58 -8.72
C ALA A 495 16.50 -9.01 -8.15
N SER A 496 16.43 -9.17 -6.83
CA SER A 496 16.46 -10.43 -6.09
C SER A 496 15.06 -11.00 -5.85
N GLN A 497 13.98 -10.28 -6.19
CA GLN A 497 12.62 -10.81 -6.11
C GLN A 497 12.39 -11.94 -7.13
N THR A 498 12.59 -13.18 -6.69
CA THR A 498 12.46 -14.39 -7.51
C THR A 498 11.14 -15.12 -7.28
N VAL A 499 10.46 -14.85 -6.16
CA VAL A 499 9.12 -15.34 -5.81
C VAL A 499 8.09 -14.20 -5.84
N ALA A 500 6.80 -14.55 -5.79
CA ALA A 500 5.73 -13.57 -5.93
C ALA A 500 5.46 -12.87 -4.59
N PRO A 501 5.58 -11.53 -4.50
CA PRO A 501 5.39 -10.81 -3.24
C PRO A 501 3.99 -11.00 -2.65
N SER A 502 3.91 -10.92 -1.33
CA SER A 502 2.69 -11.09 -0.55
C SER A 502 1.69 -9.95 -0.75
N ALA A 503 0.42 -10.19 -0.43
CA ALA A 503 -0.60 -9.13 -0.45
C ALA A 503 -0.35 -8.04 0.62
N ALA A 504 0.41 -8.35 1.68
CA ALA A 504 0.78 -7.39 2.71
C ALA A 504 1.85 -6.43 2.18
N TRP A 505 2.91 -6.97 1.56
CA TRP A 505 3.95 -6.18 0.89
C TRP A 505 3.36 -5.29 -0.21
N ASN A 506 2.50 -5.84 -1.07
CA ASN A 506 1.86 -5.05 -2.15
C ASN A 506 1.04 -3.85 -1.64
N ALA A 507 0.60 -3.86 -0.38
CA ALA A 507 -0.18 -2.79 0.24
C ALA A 507 0.65 -1.92 1.20
N ALA A 508 1.91 -2.26 1.43
CA ALA A 508 2.86 -1.46 2.15
C ALA A 508 3.37 -0.31 1.26
N ASP A 509 3.99 0.67 1.90
CA ASP A 509 4.64 1.84 1.32
C ASP A 509 5.98 1.94 2.06
N CYS A 510 7.03 1.43 1.44
CA CYS A 510 8.30 1.15 2.11
C CYS A 510 9.22 2.37 2.19
N ASP A 511 9.15 3.28 1.23
CA ASP A 511 9.92 4.51 1.20
C ASP A 511 9.12 5.75 1.67
N GLY A 512 7.81 5.60 1.84
CA GLY A 512 6.93 6.61 2.42
C GLY A 512 6.47 7.66 1.40
N ASP A 513 6.60 7.43 0.10
CA ASP A 513 6.19 8.37 -0.94
C ASP A 513 4.65 8.45 -1.14
N GLY A 514 3.90 7.58 -0.46
CA GLY A 514 2.43 7.51 -0.49
C GLY A 514 1.85 6.64 -1.62
N VAL A 515 2.69 6.03 -2.45
CA VAL A 515 2.35 4.98 -3.41
C VAL A 515 2.62 3.62 -2.73
N THR A 516 1.77 2.64 -2.99
CA THR A 516 2.02 1.29 -2.46
C THR A 516 2.99 0.53 -3.35
N ASN A 517 3.83 -0.33 -2.77
CA ASN A 517 4.81 -1.13 -3.50
C ASN A 517 4.21 -1.87 -4.73
N GLY A 518 2.97 -2.38 -4.60
CA GLY A 518 2.29 -3.08 -5.71
C GLY A 518 1.85 -2.17 -6.86
N ASP A 519 1.49 -0.92 -6.56
CA ASP A 519 1.16 0.09 -7.56
C ASP A 519 2.45 0.59 -8.26
N GLU A 520 3.54 0.74 -7.53
CA GLU A 520 4.84 1.14 -8.08
C GLU A 520 5.43 0.11 -9.04
N VAL A 521 5.36 -1.18 -8.67
CA VAL A 521 5.74 -2.26 -9.60
C VAL A 521 4.88 -2.22 -10.88
N THR A 522 3.63 -1.78 -10.78
CA THR A 522 2.70 -1.70 -11.91
C THR A 522 2.99 -0.50 -12.81
N ASP A 523 3.36 0.65 -12.25
CA ASP A 523 3.65 1.87 -13.00
C ASP A 523 5.13 2.01 -13.41
N GLY A 524 6.01 1.17 -12.85
CA GLY A 524 7.43 1.08 -13.16
C GLY A 524 8.31 2.00 -12.33
N THR A 525 7.84 2.40 -11.14
CA THR A 525 8.58 3.15 -10.12
C THR A 525 9.24 2.22 -9.10
N ASP A 526 9.99 2.75 -8.12
CA ASP A 526 10.96 1.98 -7.31
C ASP A 526 10.59 2.04 -5.83
N PRO A 527 10.06 0.96 -5.22
CA PRO A 527 9.49 0.98 -3.87
C PRO A 527 10.43 1.25 -2.69
N LEU A 528 11.69 1.60 -2.98
CA LEU A 528 12.73 1.90 -2.01
C LEU A 528 13.36 3.29 -2.24
N ASP A 529 12.91 4.01 -3.27
CA ASP A 529 13.40 5.34 -3.62
C ASP A 529 12.24 6.33 -3.52
N GLU A 530 12.19 7.04 -2.39
CA GLU A 530 11.15 8.02 -2.05
C GLU A 530 10.96 9.17 -3.06
N CYS A 531 11.85 9.29 -4.07
CA CYS A 531 11.74 10.23 -5.19
C CYS A 531 11.35 9.59 -6.53
N SER A 532 11.21 8.29 -6.57
CA SER A 532 10.80 7.51 -7.73
C SER A 532 9.33 7.17 -7.61
N TYR A 533 8.44 8.11 -7.95
CA TYR A 533 6.99 7.88 -7.89
C TYR A 533 6.21 8.67 -8.95
N LEU A 534 4.95 8.27 -9.15
CA LEU A 534 3.99 9.04 -9.93
C LEU A 534 2.96 9.69 -9.02
N THR A 535 2.85 11.02 -9.06
CA THR A 535 1.91 11.81 -8.25
C THR A 535 0.45 11.33 -8.37
N ALA A 536 0.06 10.81 -9.55
CA ALA A 536 -1.28 10.28 -9.79
C ALA A 536 -1.55 8.90 -9.16
N SER A 537 -0.51 8.18 -8.73
CA SER A 537 -0.57 6.86 -8.09
C SER A 537 -0.62 6.93 -6.56
N ILE A 538 -0.44 8.11 -5.96
CA ILE A 538 -0.52 8.30 -4.51
C ILE A 538 -1.92 7.92 -4.00
N THR A 539 -1.99 6.91 -3.15
CA THR A 539 -3.24 6.42 -2.55
C THR A 539 -3.18 6.27 -1.03
N VAL A 540 -1.97 6.34 -0.46
CA VAL A 540 -1.67 6.29 0.97
C VAL A 540 -1.13 7.65 1.42
N ALA A 541 -0.93 7.84 2.71
CA ALA A 541 -0.39 9.09 3.24
C ALA A 541 1.12 9.15 3.00
N VAL A 542 1.58 10.21 2.33
CA VAL A 542 3.00 10.53 2.18
C VAL A 542 3.61 10.80 3.55
N THR A 543 4.73 10.14 3.84
CA THR A 543 5.53 10.31 5.07
C THR A 543 7.00 10.57 4.80
N SER A 544 7.44 10.49 3.55
CA SER A 544 8.76 10.89 3.10
C SER A 544 9.02 12.36 3.43
N THR A 545 10.22 12.62 3.95
CA THR A 545 10.71 13.98 4.23
C THR A 545 11.79 14.40 3.23
N ALA A 546 11.89 13.71 2.09
CA ALA A 546 12.75 14.12 0.99
C ALA A 546 12.18 15.36 0.28
N ASP A 547 13.08 16.05 -0.42
CA ASP A 547 12.81 17.19 -1.29
C ASP A 547 13.27 16.74 -2.70
N CYS A 548 12.36 16.10 -3.41
CA CYS A 548 12.69 15.29 -4.59
C CYS A 548 12.91 16.12 -5.86
N ASP A 549 12.16 17.19 -6.02
CA ASP A 549 12.36 18.16 -7.10
C ASP A 549 13.38 19.26 -6.74
N GLY A 550 13.75 19.37 -5.47
CA GLY A 550 14.81 20.23 -4.98
C GLY A 550 14.37 21.69 -4.84
N ASP A 551 13.09 21.96 -4.65
CA ASP A 551 12.56 23.30 -4.40
C ASP A 551 12.68 23.76 -2.94
N GLY A 552 13.04 22.86 -2.02
CA GLY A 552 13.21 23.15 -0.60
C GLY A 552 11.98 22.90 0.28
N VAL A 553 10.87 22.42 -0.29
CA VAL A 553 9.71 21.85 0.41
C VAL A 553 9.86 20.33 0.42
N THR A 554 9.45 19.68 1.50
CA THR A 554 9.51 18.21 1.59
C THR A 554 8.21 17.59 1.08
N ASN A 555 8.28 16.40 0.50
CA ASN A 555 7.13 15.72 -0.09
C ASN A 555 5.93 15.59 0.88
N ASP A 556 6.16 15.41 2.18
CA ASP A 556 5.10 15.39 3.21
C ASP A 556 4.44 16.77 3.43
N ASP A 557 5.22 17.85 3.42
CA ASP A 557 4.73 19.23 3.50
C ASP A 557 3.95 19.58 2.21
N GLU A 558 4.42 19.15 1.05
CA GLU A 558 3.73 19.35 -0.23
C GLU A 558 2.42 18.59 -0.34
N ALA A 559 2.39 17.33 0.12
CA ALA A 559 1.15 16.58 0.22
C ALA A 559 0.13 17.25 1.15
N ALA A 560 0.61 17.93 2.21
CA ALA A 560 -0.23 18.70 3.12
C ALA A 560 -0.76 20.00 2.49
N ASP A 561 0.07 20.67 1.69
CA ASP A 561 -0.25 21.93 1.02
C ASP A 561 -1.00 21.73 -0.32
N GLY A 562 -0.97 20.51 -0.87
CA GLY A 562 -1.57 20.14 -2.14
C GLY A 562 -0.74 20.53 -3.36
N THR A 563 0.58 20.62 -3.19
CA THR A 563 1.56 20.85 -4.27
C THR A 563 2.17 19.53 -4.78
N ASP A 564 3.13 19.57 -5.71
CA ASP A 564 3.56 18.38 -6.46
C ASP A 564 5.08 18.21 -6.38
N GLY A 565 5.55 17.33 -5.49
CA GLY A 565 6.99 17.17 -5.20
C GLY A 565 7.88 16.56 -6.27
N GLN A 566 7.35 16.41 -7.48
CA GLN A 566 8.10 16.07 -8.68
C GLN A 566 8.22 17.27 -9.64
N ASP A 567 7.57 18.40 -9.34
CA ASP A 567 7.57 19.61 -10.13
C ASP A 567 8.13 20.79 -9.32
N PRO A 568 9.40 21.20 -9.55
CA PRO A 568 10.08 22.22 -8.75
C PRO A 568 9.46 23.63 -8.84
N CYS A 569 8.43 23.80 -9.66
CA CYS A 569 7.65 25.03 -9.77
C CYS A 569 6.25 24.93 -9.16
N SER A 570 5.95 23.81 -8.49
CA SER A 570 4.69 23.55 -7.80
C SER A 570 4.94 23.52 -6.30
N PHE A 571 4.94 24.69 -5.65
CA PHE A 571 5.28 24.77 -4.23
C PHE A 571 4.60 25.94 -3.50
N VAL A 572 4.70 25.93 -2.16
CA VAL A 572 4.30 27.05 -1.31
C VAL A 572 5.55 27.66 -0.68
N LEU A 573 5.85 28.92 -1.01
CA LEU A 573 7.07 29.60 -0.55
C LEU A 573 7.22 29.64 0.99
N ALA A 574 6.11 29.66 1.73
CA ALA A 574 6.12 29.63 3.20
C ALA A 574 6.51 28.26 3.80
N SER A 575 6.47 27.20 2.99
CA SER A 575 6.75 25.82 3.37
C SER A 575 8.14 25.35 2.96
N GLN A 576 8.94 26.21 2.30
CA GLN A 576 10.36 25.96 2.07
C GLN A 576 11.15 25.94 3.39
N THR A 577 11.26 24.77 4.01
CA THR A 577 11.98 24.57 5.27
C THR A 577 13.38 23.96 5.06
N VAL A 578 13.63 23.40 3.87
CA VAL A 578 14.91 22.86 3.41
C VAL A 578 15.57 23.85 2.45
N ALA A 579 16.89 23.74 2.26
CA ALA A 579 17.62 24.63 1.37
C ALA A 579 17.40 24.23 -0.11
N PRO A 580 16.88 25.11 -0.98
CA PRO A 580 16.61 24.77 -2.37
C PRO A 580 17.87 24.38 -3.16
N SER A 581 17.69 23.51 -4.14
CA SER A 581 18.74 22.96 -4.99
C SER A 581 19.33 24.00 -5.95
N ALA A 582 20.53 23.72 -6.48
CA ALA A 582 21.13 24.57 -7.51
C ALA A 582 20.36 24.54 -8.84
N ALA A 583 19.55 23.50 -9.10
CA ALA A 583 18.72 23.40 -10.28
C ALA A 583 17.51 24.34 -10.15
N TRP A 584 16.82 24.30 -9.01
CA TRP A 584 15.73 25.22 -8.68
C TRP A 584 16.18 26.68 -8.73
N ASN A 585 17.32 27.02 -8.11
CA ASN A 585 17.85 28.39 -8.12
C ASN A 585 18.14 28.94 -9.54
N ALA A 586 18.33 28.07 -10.53
CA ALA A 586 18.60 28.45 -11.92
C ALA A 586 17.36 28.32 -12.83
N ALA A 587 16.25 27.80 -12.30
CA ALA A 587 14.96 27.78 -12.96
C ALA A 587 14.31 29.17 -12.89
N ASP A 588 13.27 29.33 -13.69
CA ASP A 588 12.42 30.51 -13.85
C ASP A 588 11.00 29.94 -13.93
N CYS A 589 10.33 29.89 -12.79
CA CYS A 589 9.12 29.09 -12.60
C CYS A 589 7.85 29.78 -13.09
N ASP A 590 7.75 31.09 -12.91
CA ASP A 590 6.65 31.90 -13.42
C ASP A 590 6.90 32.39 -14.87
N GLY A 591 8.12 32.25 -15.37
CA GLY A 591 8.50 32.57 -16.73
C GLY A 591 8.68 34.07 -16.96
N ASP A 592 8.93 34.85 -15.92
CA ASP A 592 9.15 36.29 -16.01
C ASP A 592 10.56 36.65 -16.54
N GLY A 593 11.48 35.68 -16.63
CA GLY A 593 12.86 35.86 -17.09
C GLY A 593 13.86 36.21 -15.99
N VAL A 594 13.43 36.28 -14.73
CA VAL A 594 14.27 36.30 -13.53
C VAL A 594 14.40 34.85 -13.04
N THR A 595 15.53 34.50 -12.43
CA THR A 595 15.69 33.14 -11.88
C THR A 595 15.22 33.10 -10.44
N ASN A 596 14.65 31.98 -10.00
CA ASN A 596 14.14 31.83 -8.63
C ASN A 596 15.19 32.26 -7.56
N GLY A 597 16.48 31.99 -7.80
CA GLY A 597 17.56 32.40 -6.90
C GLY A 597 17.83 33.91 -6.87
N ASP A 598 17.67 34.60 -8.01
CA ASP A 598 17.74 36.06 -8.09
C ASP A 598 16.52 36.70 -7.41
N GLU A 599 15.34 36.12 -7.58
CA GLU A 599 14.10 36.60 -6.96
C GLU A 599 14.11 36.49 -5.44
N VAL A 600 14.58 35.35 -4.91
CA VAL A 600 14.81 35.20 -3.46
C VAL A 600 15.79 36.27 -2.93
N THR A 601 16.76 36.68 -3.75
CA THR A 601 17.72 37.73 -3.40
C THR A 601 17.09 39.12 -3.43
N ASP A 602 16.24 39.37 -4.42
CA ASP A 602 15.57 40.65 -4.64
C ASP A 602 14.30 40.82 -3.78
N GLY A 603 13.81 39.73 -3.19
CA GLY A 603 12.60 39.70 -2.37
C GLY A 603 11.31 39.67 -3.19
N THR A 604 11.37 39.12 -4.40
CA THR A 604 10.22 38.88 -5.28
C THR A 604 9.76 37.41 -5.21
N ASP A 605 8.53 37.12 -5.65
CA ASP A 605 7.88 35.82 -5.56
C ASP A 605 8.08 34.96 -6.83
N PRO A 606 8.82 33.83 -6.75
CA PRO A 606 9.14 33.00 -7.92
C PRO A 606 7.99 32.28 -8.62
N LEU A 607 6.75 32.47 -8.14
CA LEU A 607 5.54 31.89 -8.70
C LEU A 607 4.56 32.93 -9.24
N ASP A 608 4.90 34.23 -9.14
CA ASP A 608 4.05 35.33 -9.59
C ASP A 608 4.76 36.13 -10.69
N GLU A 609 4.34 35.90 -11.93
CA GLU A 609 4.93 36.49 -13.14
C GLU A 609 4.93 38.03 -13.16
N CYS A 610 4.19 38.68 -12.26
CA CYS A 610 4.12 40.12 -12.09
C CYS A 610 4.85 40.64 -10.85
N SER A 611 5.49 39.76 -10.09
CA SER A 611 6.35 40.10 -8.96
C SER A 611 7.80 39.97 -9.40
N PHE A 612 8.39 41.00 -9.99
CA PHE A 612 9.78 40.92 -10.44
C PHE A 612 10.55 42.24 -10.35
N VAL A 613 11.87 42.16 -10.54
CA VAL A 613 12.72 43.34 -10.73
C VAL A 613 13.23 43.34 -12.16
N LEU A 614 12.78 44.31 -12.97
CA LEU A 614 13.12 44.40 -14.39
C LEU A 614 14.65 44.39 -14.67
N ALA A 615 15.46 44.91 -13.74
CA ALA A 615 16.92 44.90 -13.86
C ALA A 615 17.56 43.50 -13.67
N SER A 616 16.82 42.56 -13.09
CA SER A 616 17.24 41.19 -12.76
C SER A 616 16.76 40.16 -13.80
N GLN A 617 15.98 40.57 -14.80
CA GLN A 617 15.67 39.73 -15.97
C GLN A 617 16.96 39.42 -16.75
N THR A 618 17.55 38.27 -16.46
CA THR A 618 18.80 37.81 -17.11
C THR A 618 18.57 36.62 -18.05
N VAL A 619 17.39 35.99 -17.95
CA VAL A 619 16.89 34.93 -18.83
C VAL A 619 15.83 35.52 -19.77
N ALA A 620 15.52 34.81 -20.86
CA ALA A 620 14.51 35.27 -21.81
C ALA A 620 13.10 34.98 -21.25
N PRO A 621 12.22 35.98 -21.11
CA PRO A 621 10.88 35.78 -20.58
C PRO A 621 10.02 34.86 -21.46
N SER A 622 9.05 34.19 -20.84
CA SER A 622 8.15 33.24 -21.46
C SER A 622 7.13 33.91 -22.39
N ALA A 623 6.49 33.13 -23.25
CA ALA A 623 5.42 33.65 -24.11
C ALA A 623 4.15 34.02 -23.33
N ALA A 624 3.97 33.46 -22.13
CA ALA A 624 2.85 33.80 -21.24
C ALA A 624 3.07 35.19 -20.66
N TRP A 625 4.22 35.41 -20.01
CA TRP A 625 4.62 36.71 -19.48
C TRP A 625 4.58 37.82 -20.54
N ASN A 626 5.10 37.57 -21.75
CA ASN A 626 5.07 38.57 -22.83
C ASN A 626 3.64 38.97 -23.25
N ALA A 627 2.63 38.13 -23.00
CA ALA A 627 1.23 38.39 -23.32
C ALA A 627 0.40 38.83 -22.10
N ALA A 628 0.98 38.77 -20.89
CA ALA A 628 0.40 39.31 -19.68
C ALA A 628 0.50 40.84 -19.66
N ASP A 629 -0.26 41.44 -18.76
CA ASP A 629 -0.37 42.89 -18.51
C ASP A 629 -0.36 43.02 -16.99
N CYS A 630 0.82 43.26 -16.43
CA CYS A 630 1.08 43.09 -15.00
C CYS A 630 0.62 44.28 -14.15
N ASP A 631 0.66 45.48 -14.70
CA ASP A 631 0.21 46.70 -14.02
C ASP A 631 -1.22 47.10 -14.43
N GLY A 632 -1.78 46.47 -15.46
CA GLY A 632 -3.16 46.60 -15.87
C GLY A 632 -3.41 47.84 -16.74
N ASP A 633 -2.38 48.46 -17.30
CA ASP A 633 -2.51 49.63 -18.15
C ASP A 633 -3.08 49.33 -19.56
N GLY A 634 -3.29 48.05 -19.88
CA GLY A 634 -3.84 47.56 -21.15
C GLY A 634 -2.80 47.31 -22.25
N VAL A 635 -1.51 47.51 -21.97
CA VAL A 635 -0.36 47.16 -22.81
C VAL A 635 0.23 45.86 -22.27
N THR A 636 0.64 44.95 -23.15
CA THR A 636 1.26 43.70 -22.68
C THR A 636 2.72 43.92 -22.34
N ASN A 637 3.25 43.22 -21.35
CA ASN A 637 4.65 43.35 -20.91
C ASN A 637 5.66 43.27 -22.07
N GLY A 638 5.42 42.41 -23.07
CA GLY A 638 6.29 42.28 -24.25
C GLY A 638 6.27 43.48 -25.20
N ASP A 639 5.14 44.18 -25.30
CA ASP A 639 4.98 45.41 -26.09
C ASP A 639 5.64 46.59 -25.34
N GLU A 640 5.51 46.64 -24.03
CA GLU A 640 6.16 47.64 -23.19
C GLU A 640 7.69 47.55 -23.20
N VAL A 641 8.24 46.34 -23.09
CA VAL A 641 9.69 46.12 -23.25
C VAL A 641 10.16 46.61 -24.64
N THR A 642 9.31 46.49 -25.66
CA THR A 642 9.61 46.97 -27.01
C THR A 642 9.54 48.51 -27.10
N ASP A 643 8.57 49.11 -26.42
CA ASP A 643 8.35 50.56 -26.38
C ASP A 643 9.29 51.28 -25.40
N GLY A 644 9.95 50.53 -24.51
CA GLY A 644 10.86 51.05 -23.49
C GLY A 644 10.14 51.62 -22.27
N THR A 645 8.96 51.10 -21.98
CA THR A 645 8.15 51.42 -20.79
C THR A 645 8.29 50.33 -19.72
N ASP A 646 7.67 50.49 -18.55
CA ASP A 646 7.98 49.70 -17.34
C ASP A 646 6.76 48.84 -16.99
N PRO A 647 6.81 47.51 -17.17
CA PRO A 647 5.63 46.65 -17.03
C PRO A 647 5.03 46.47 -15.63
N LEU A 648 5.50 47.26 -14.67
CA LEU A 648 5.06 47.27 -13.27
C LEU A 648 4.60 48.65 -12.82
N ASP A 649 4.61 49.64 -13.70
CA ASP A 649 4.22 51.02 -13.42
C ASP A 649 3.11 51.41 -14.39
N ASP A 650 1.87 51.34 -13.90
CA ASP A 650 0.65 51.59 -14.69
C ASP A 650 0.48 53.05 -15.14
N CYS A 651 1.44 53.93 -14.85
CA CYS A 651 1.58 55.26 -15.42
C CYS A 651 2.73 55.39 -16.43
N SER A 652 3.41 54.31 -16.75
CA SER A 652 4.51 54.25 -17.68
C SER A 652 4.11 53.43 -18.90
N TYR A 653 3.41 54.04 -19.85
CA TYR A 653 3.02 53.34 -21.09
C TYR A 653 2.78 54.25 -22.29
N VAL A 654 2.58 53.62 -23.45
CA VAL A 654 2.22 54.32 -24.70
C VAL A 654 0.77 54.05 -25.03
N THR A 655 -0.08 55.08 -24.96
CA THR A 655 -1.54 54.96 -25.20
C THR A 655 -1.92 54.33 -26.55
N THR A 656 -1.07 54.44 -27.58
CA THR A 656 -1.31 53.80 -28.89
C THR A 656 -1.01 52.30 -28.94
N SER A 657 -0.36 51.77 -27.89
CA SER A 657 0.06 50.37 -27.77
C SER A 657 -0.91 49.54 -26.92
N ILE A 658 -1.97 50.15 -26.38
CA ILE A 658 -3.06 49.45 -25.68
C ILE A 658 -3.69 48.44 -26.65
N THR A 659 -3.61 47.16 -26.28
CA THR A 659 -4.19 46.05 -27.05
C THR A 659 -5.07 45.13 -26.18
N VAL A 660 -4.98 45.28 -24.86
CA VAL A 660 -5.75 44.55 -23.84
C VAL A 660 -6.70 45.54 -23.14
N THR A 661 -7.54 45.03 -22.25
CA THR A 661 -8.48 45.87 -21.47
C THR A 661 -7.75 46.51 -20.31
N VAL A 662 -7.80 47.83 -20.20
CA VAL A 662 -7.25 48.58 -19.07
C VAL A 662 -8.01 48.22 -17.78
N THR A 663 -7.28 47.83 -16.74
CA THR A 663 -7.79 47.52 -15.41
C THR A 663 -7.09 48.28 -14.28
N SER A 664 -6.08 49.09 -14.61
CA SER A 664 -5.36 49.96 -13.70
C SER A 664 -6.31 50.85 -12.89
N THR A 665 -5.98 50.99 -11.61
CA THR A 665 -6.68 51.88 -10.67
C THR A 665 -5.86 53.12 -10.34
N ALA A 666 -4.75 53.34 -11.03
CA ALA A 666 -4.00 54.58 -10.95
C ALA A 666 -4.75 55.74 -11.61
N ASP A 667 -4.41 56.93 -11.16
CA ASP A 667 -4.82 58.23 -11.66
C ASP A 667 -3.51 58.98 -11.93
N CYS A 668 -3.06 58.93 -13.19
CA CYS A 668 -1.68 59.24 -13.54
C CYS A 668 -1.42 60.74 -13.71
N ASP A 669 -2.42 61.52 -14.07
CA ASP A 669 -2.36 62.98 -14.13
C ASP A 669 -2.98 63.67 -12.90
N GLY A 670 -3.70 62.92 -12.06
CA GLY A 670 -4.18 63.37 -10.77
C GLY A 670 -5.53 64.07 -10.84
N ASP A 671 -6.31 63.91 -11.91
CA ASP A 671 -7.59 64.59 -12.10
C ASP A 671 -8.77 63.97 -11.31
N GLY A 672 -8.53 62.85 -10.62
CA GLY A 672 -9.52 62.15 -9.80
C GLY A 672 -10.27 61.02 -10.52
N VAL A 673 -10.03 60.81 -11.81
CA VAL A 673 -10.53 59.67 -12.59
C VAL A 673 -9.39 58.66 -12.76
N ILE A 674 -9.71 57.37 -12.61
CA ILE A 674 -8.69 56.32 -12.80
C ILE A 674 -8.57 55.97 -14.29
N ASN A 675 -7.38 55.56 -14.72
CA ASN A 675 -7.06 55.23 -16.11
C ASN A 675 -8.08 54.27 -16.76
N ALA A 676 -8.60 53.29 -15.99
CA ALA A 676 -9.61 52.36 -16.47
C ALA A 676 -10.95 53.03 -16.80
N ASP A 677 -11.38 54.01 -16.01
CA ASP A 677 -12.62 54.77 -16.24
C ASP A 677 -12.43 55.78 -17.39
N GLU A 678 -11.23 56.35 -17.51
CA GLU A 678 -10.87 57.22 -18.63
C GLU A 678 -10.83 56.49 -19.97
N ALA A 679 -10.31 55.26 -19.99
CA ALA A 679 -10.35 54.41 -21.18
C ALA A 679 -11.80 54.11 -21.62
N ILE A 680 -12.75 54.04 -20.69
CA ILE A 680 -14.18 53.86 -20.96
C ILE A 680 -14.80 55.16 -21.50
N ASP A 681 -14.46 56.29 -20.89
CA ASP A 681 -14.99 57.61 -21.23
C ASP A 681 -14.34 58.20 -22.50
N GLY A 682 -13.18 57.67 -22.89
CA GLY A 682 -12.39 58.11 -24.03
C GLY A 682 -11.61 59.40 -23.76
N THR A 683 -11.20 59.60 -22.51
CA THR A 683 -10.37 60.73 -22.06
C THR A 683 -8.88 60.34 -22.00
N ASP A 684 -7.99 61.31 -21.79
CA ASP A 684 -6.54 61.13 -21.91
C ASP A 684 -5.88 61.06 -20.52
N PRO A 685 -5.41 59.88 -20.07
CA PRO A 685 -4.92 59.63 -18.71
C PRO A 685 -3.60 60.30 -18.33
N PHE A 686 -3.12 61.20 -19.18
CA PHE A 686 -1.89 61.97 -18.97
C PHE A 686 -2.12 63.48 -19.17
N ASP A 687 -3.38 63.91 -19.26
CA ASP A 687 -3.78 65.29 -19.44
C ASP A 687 -4.83 65.63 -18.38
N GLU A 688 -4.38 66.29 -17.30
CA GLU A 688 -5.18 66.69 -16.13
C GLU A 688 -6.44 67.53 -16.46
N CYS A 689 -6.61 67.97 -17.71
CA CYS A 689 -7.81 68.65 -18.23
C CYS A 689 -8.66 67.81 -19.19
N SER A 690 -8.43 66.50 -19.23
CA SER A 690 -9.16 65.55 -20.04
C SER A 690 -9.86 64.54 -19.14
N TYR A 691 -11.01 64.91 -18.57
CA TYR A 691 -11.81 63.97 -17.78
C TYR A 691 -13.30 64.26 -17.81
N ASN A 692 -14.06 63.35 -17.24
CA ASN A 692 -15.49 63.48 -17.02
C ASN A 692 -15.76 63.61 -15.52
N VAL A 693 -16.28 64.76 -15.09
CA VAL A 693 -16.59 65.08 -13.68
C VAL A 693 -17.47 63.99 -13.02
N ALA A 694 -18.36 63.34 -13.78
CA ALA A 694 -19.22 62.29 -13.25
C ALA A 694 -18.49 60.96 -12.93
N SER A 695 -17.27 60.80 -13.43
CA SER A 695 -16.45 59.59 -13.33
C SER A 695 -15.33 59.72 -12.29
N ILE A 696 -15.26 60.86 -11.58
CA ILE A 696 -14.33 61.03 -10.46
C ILE A 696 -14.65 60.03 -9.36
N THR A 697 -13.70 59.16 -9.06
CA THR A 697 -13.81 58.11 -8.02
C THR A 697 -12.70 58.17 -6.99
N VAL A 698 -11.59 58.86 -7.30
CA VAL A 698 -10.47 59.12 -6.39
C VAL A 698 -10.32 60.62 -6.11
N ALA A 699 -9.40 60.97 -5.21
CA ALA A 699 -9.22 62.37 -4.83
C ALA A 699 -8.36 63.08 -5.88
N ILE A 700 -8.85 64.21 -6.40
CA ILE A 700 -8.09 65.09 -7.29
C ILE A 700 -6.82 65.57 -6.58
N THR A 701 -5.66 65.36 -7.21
CA THR A 701 -4.35 65.79 -6.73
C THR A 701 -3.64 66.76 -7.67
N SER A 702 -4.15 66.92 -8.90
CA SER A 702 -3.72 67.96 -9.84
C SER A 702 -4.00 69.36 -9.27
N MET A 703 -3.26 70.35 -9.76
CA MET A 703 -3.48 71.77 -9.43
C MET A 703 -3.88 72.54 -10.69
N ALA A 704 -4.66 71.88 -11.55
CA ALA A 704 -5.16 72.43 -12.80
C ALA A 704 -6.31 73.41 -12.56
N ASP A 705 -6.48 74.30 -13.54
CA ASP A 705 -7.55 75.29 -13.70
C ASP A 705 -7.87 75.21 -15.19
N CYS A 706 -8.77 74.28 -15.54
CA CYS A 706 -8.90 73.82 -16.93
C CYS A 706 -9.65 74.77 -17.84
N ASP A 707 -10.57 75.56 -17.30
CA ASP A 707 -11.29 76.60 -18.04
C ASP A 707 -10.66 78.00 -17.89
N GLY A 708 -9.74 78.15 -16.94
CA GLY A 708 -8.95 79.35 -16.72
C GLY A 708 -9.69 80.43 -15.93
N ASP A 709 -10.74 80.12 -15.17
CA ASP A 709 -11.47 81.12 -14.39
C ASP A 709 -10.79 81.52 -13.06
N GLY A 710 -9.71 80.82 -12.71
CA GLY A 710 -8.91 81.09 -11.53
C GLY A 710 -9.27 80.27 -10.29
N ALA A 711 -10.35 79.50 -10.31
CA ALA A 711 -10.60 78.40 -9.39
C ALA A 711 -9.80 77.17 -9.84
N LEU A 712 -9.37 76.35 -8.88
CA LEU A 712 -8.75 75.07 -9.21
C LEU A 712 -9.85 74.02 -9.30
N ASP A 713 -9.71 73.06 -10.22
CA ASP A 713 -10.73 72.04 -10.46
C ASP A 713 -11.08 71.27 -9.17
N VAL A 714 -10.08 71.05 -8.29
CA VAL A 714 -10.28 70.41 -6.97
C VAL A 714 -11.17 71.21 -6.02
N ASP A 715 -11.08 72.54 -6.06
CA ASP A 715 -11.90 73.43 -5.24
C ASP A 715 -13.32 73.52 -5.81
N GLU A 716 -13.46 73.56 -7.14
CA GLU A 716 -14.75 73.60 -7.83
C GLU A 716 -15.56 72.33 -7.65
N VAL A 717 -14.95 71.16 -7.85
CA VAL A 717 -15.60 69.86 -7.56
C VAL A 717 -15.97 69.78 -6.08
N GLY A 718 -15.12 70.30 -5.19
CA GLY A 718 -15.39 70.38 -3.75
C GLY A 718 -16.59 71.25 -3.38
N SER A 719 -16.81 72.32 -4.13
CA SER A 719 -17.92 73.26 -3.96
C SER A 719 -19.16 72.94 -4.80
N GLY A 720 -19.04 72.01 -5.76
CA GLY A 720 -20.11 71.55 -6.64
C GLY A 720 -20.34 72.41 -7.88
N THR A 721 -19.32 73.13 -8.35
CA THR A 721 -19.32 73.91 -9.59
C THR A 721 -18.61 73.13 -10.73
N ASP A 722 -18.62 73.62 -11.97
CA ASP A 722 -18.20 72.85 -13.16
C ASP A 722 -16.80 73.30 -13.66
N PRO A 723 -15.73 72.47 -13.49
CA PRO A 723 -14.35 72.84 -13.85
C PRO A 723 -14.06 73.11 -15.33
N PHE A 724 -15.06 72.93 -16.19
CA PHE A 724 -14.96 73.16 -17.62
C PHE A 724 -15.88 74.30 -18.12
N ASP A 725 -16.57 75.00 -17.21
CA ASP A 725 -17.41 76.16 -17.50
C ASP A 725 -16.94 77.38 -16.69
N ALA A 726 -16.13 78.24 -17.31
CA ALA A 726 -15.49 79.40 -16.68
C ALA A 726 -16.46 80.48 -16.13
N CYS A 727 -17.77 80.23 -16.16
CA CYS A 727 -18.80 81.05 -15.52
C CYS A 727 -19.57 80.33 -14.39
N ASP A 728 -19.21 79.08 -14.07
CA ASP A 728 -19.77 78.28 -12.98
C ASP A 728 -18.67 77.97 -11.96
N TYR A 729 -18.41 78.94 -11.08
CA TYR A 729 -17.45 78.84 -9.98
C TYR A 729 -17.99 79.53 -8.73
N ASN A 730 -17.30 79.45 -7.58
CA ASN A 730 -17.53 80.40 -6.49
C ASN A 730 -16.38 81.37 -6.39
N VAL A 731 -16.66 82.65 -6.19
CA VAL A 731 -15.64 83.70 -6.00
C VAL A 731 -14.68 83.37 -4.83
N SER A 732 -15.11 82.58 -3.84
CA SER A 732 -14.26 82.12 -2.73
C SER A 732 -13.19 81.11 -3.12
N ASP A 733 -13.37 80.42 -4.24
CA ASP A 733 -12.58 79.26 -4.68
C ASP A 733 -11.46 79.71 -5.62
N ILE A 734 -11.48 80.97 -6.04
CA ILE A 734 -10.41 81.58 -6.84
C ILE A 734 -9.13 81.68 -6.01
N THR A 735 -8.17 80.83 -6.35
CA THR A 735 -6.84 80.80 -5.72
C THR A 735 -5.71 81.08 -6.71
N VAL A 736 -5.99 81.00 -8.02
CA VAL A 736 -5.06 81.35 -9.10
C VAL A 736 -5.58 82.52 -9.94
N THR A 737 -4.89 82.85 -11.03
CA THR A 737 -5.22 84.05 -11.82
C THR A 737 -6.25 83.71 -12.89
N ASN A 738 -7.42 84.35 -12.86
CA ASN A 738 -8.41 84.25 -13.93
C ASN A 738 -7.81 84.73 -15.28
N THR A 739 -7.86 83.85 -16.28
CA THR A 739 -7.42 84.03 -17.66
C THR A 739 -8.52 83.83 -18.72
N ALA A 740 -9.71 83.35 -18.35
CA ALA A 740 -10.83 83.07 -19.25
C ALA A 740 -11.29 84.30 -20.06
N GLY A 741 -11.15 85.51 -19.48
CA GLY A 741 -11.45 86.76 -20.16
C GLY A 741 -12.93 86.90 -20.55
N LEU A 742 -13.82 86.37 -19.71
CA LEU A 742 -15.28 86.41 -19.84
C LEU A 742 -15.89 87.53 -18.97
N ASP A 743 -17.16 87.80 -19.23
CA ASP A 743 -18.10 88.66 -18.49
C ASP A 743 -19.32 87.78 -18.22
N CYS A 744 -19.29 87.08 -17.08
CA CYS A 744 -20.21 85.97 -16.80
C CYS A 744 -21.59 86.44 -16.35
N ASP A 745 -21.67 87.52 -15.57
CA ASP A 745 -22.94 88.10 -15.14
C ASP A 745 -23.57 89.03 -16.20
N GLY A 746 -22.80 89.42 -17.21
CA GLY A 746 -23.23 90.18 -18.38
C GLY A 746 -23.38 91.67 -18.13
N ASP A 747 -22.75 92.25 -17.11
CA ASP A 747 -22.87 93.67 -16.78
C ASP A 747 -21.95 94.59 -17.59
N GLY A 748 -21.07 94.01 -18.42
CA GLY A 748 -20.14 94.70 -19.30
C GLY A 748 -18.74 94.91 -18.70
N VAL A 749 -18.46 94.40 -17.51
CA VAL A 749 -17.11 94.31 -16.92
C VAL A 749 -16.61 92.87 -17.08
N LEU A 750 -15.32 92.68 -17.33
CA LEU A 750 -14.74 91.33 -17.36
C LEU A 750 -14.51 90.84 -15.92
N ASP A 751 -14.76 89.57 -15.65
CA ASP A 751 -14.65 88.97 -14.31
C ASP A 751 -13.28 89.25 -13.65
N ALA A 752 -12.19 89.08 -14.41
CA ALA A 752 -10.84 89.36 -13.93
C ALA A 752 -10.62 90.84 -13.50
N THR A 753 -11.38 91.77 -14.07
CA THR A 753 -11.36 93.20 -13.70
C THR A 753 -12.11 93.42 -12.39
N GLU A 754 -13.26 92.78 -12.21
CA GLU A 754 -14.10 92.87 -11.01
C GLU A 754 -13.41 92.27 -9.79
N LEU A 755 -12.79 91.09 -9.95
CA LEU A 755 -11.94 90.50 -8.93
C LEU A 755 -10.80 91.43 -8.50
N SER A 756 -10.30 92.27 -9.42
CA SER A 756 -9.19 93.19 -9.16
C SER A 756 -9.60 94.48 -8.44
N ASP A 757 -10.83 94.96 -8.67
CA ASP A 757 -11.37 96.17 -8.05
C ASP A 757 -12.32 95.87 -6.86
N GLY A 758 -12.58 94.59 -6.61
CA GLY A 758 -13.28 94.07 -5.44
C GLY A 758 -14.80 93.99 -5.61
N THR A 759 -15.29 94.09 -6.85
CA THR A 759 -16.70 93.82 -7.18
C THR A 759 -16.91 92.34 -7.50
N ASP A 760 -18.17 91.91 -7.62
CA ASP A 760 -18.53 90.48 -7.61
C ASP A 760 -18.89 90.04 -9.03
N PRO A 761 -18.03 89.23 -9.70
CA PRO A 761 -18.17 88.91 -11.12
C PRO A 761 -19.36 88.02 -11.49
N GLN A 762 -20.09 87.52 -10.49
CA GLN A 762 -21.28 86.72 -10.69
C GLN A 762 -22.58 87.48 -10.39
N TYR A 763 -22.49 88.74 -9.96
CA TYR A 763 -23.66 89.51 -9.58
C TYR A 763 -23.71 90.86 -10.31
N ALA A 764 -24.55 90.91 -11.35
CA ALA A 764 -24.65 92.03 -12.30
C ALA A 764 -25.02 93.41 -11.73
N CYS A 765 -25.29 93.54 -10.43
CA CYS A 765 -25.45 94.83 -9.74
C CYS A 765 -24.20 95.25 -8.93
N SER A 766 -23.13 94.44 -8.97
CA SER A 766 -21.88 94.61 -8.25
C SER A 766 -20.77 94.96 -9.23
N TYR A 767 -20.75 96.22 -9.68
CA TYR A 767 -19.70 96.71 -10.56
C TYR A 767 -19.38 98.18 -10.35
N LEU A 768 -18.21 98.58 -10.82
CA LEU A 768 -17.86 99.98 -10.99
C LEU A 768 -18.26 100.46 -12.38
N PRO A 769 -19.16 101.46 -12.53
CA PRO A 769 -19.55 101.97 -13.85
C PRO A 769 -18.38 102.49 -14.71
N SER A 770 -17.23 102.79 -14.10
CA SER A 770 -16.01 103.17 -14.80
C SER A 770 -15.24 102.00 -15.42
N SER A 771 -15.52 100.77 -14.99
CA SER A 771 -14.83 99.55 -15.40
C SER A 771 -15.50 98.87 -16.61
N ILE A 772 -16.69 99.32 -17.02
CA ILE A 772 -17.39 98.79 -18.20
C ILE A 772 -16.54 98.95 -19.46
N THR A 773 -16.17 97.82 -20.06
CA THR A 773 -15.42 97.76 -21.31
C THR A 773 -16.12 96.97 -22.41
N GLU A 774 -17.04 96.08 -22.03
CA GLU A 774 -17.82 95.22 -22.91
C GLU A 774 -19.31 95.67 -22.98
N PRO A 775 -20.09 95.16 -23.96
CA PRO A 775 -21.51 95.48 -24.05
C PRO A 775 -22.31 94.77 -22.95
N VAL A 776 -23.01 95.54 -22.12
CA VAL A 776 -23.97 95.04 -21.13
C VAL A 776 -25.03 94.14 -21.80
N THR A 777 -25.11 92.88 -21.37
CA THR A 777 -26.05 91.86 -21.89
C THR A 777 -27.11 91.44 -20.88
N ASN A 778 -26.83 91.54 -19.57
CA ASN A 778 -27.80 91.39 -18.50
C ASN A 778 -28.36 92.76 -18.09
N THR A 779 -29.67 92.82 -17.80
CA THR A 779 -30.38 94.10 -17.55
C THR A 779 -31.13 94.06 -16.24
N GLU A 780 -30.58 93.37 -15.24
CA GLU A 780 -31.15 93.33 -13.90
C GLU A 780 -31.40 94.75 -13.35
N ASP A 781 -32.57 94.95 -12.73
CA ASP A 781 -33.01 96.27 -12.27
C ASP A 781 -32.46 96.53 -10.86
N CYS A 782 -31.28 97.17 -10.80
CA CYS A 782 -30.64 97.57 -9.55
C CYS A 782 -31.35 98.82 -8.98
N THR A 783 -32.04 98.66 -7.85
CA THR A 783 -32.87 99.67 -7.18
C THR A 783 -32.34 99.99 -5.78
N ALA A 784 -32.04 101.26 -5.53
CA ALA A 784 -31.64 101.76 -4.21
C ALA A 784 -32.78 102.60 -3.61
N LEU A 785 -33.28 102.21 -2.43
CA LEU A 785 -34.39 102.86 -1.73
C LEU A 785 -34.19 102.74 -0.21
N ILE A 786 -34.55 103.78 0.54
CA ILE A 786 -34.58 103.77 2.01
C ILE A 786 -35.94 104.21 2.53
N GLU A 787 -36.28 103.74 3.73
CA GLU A 787 -37.48 104.12 4.50
C GLU A 787 -37.06 104.60 5.89
N VAL A 788 -37.66 105.68 6.39
CA VAL A 788 -37.29 106.32 7.66
C VAL A 788 -38.51 106.49 8.57
N THR A 789 -38.40 106.00 9.81
CA THR A 789 -39.44 106.18 10.83
C THR A 789 -38.88 106.81 12.09
N LYS A 790 -39.61 107.73 12.72
CA LYS A 790 -39.20 108.41 13.95
C LYS A 790 -40.29 108.45 15.01
N ILE A 791 -40.03 107.78 16.13
CA ILE A 791 -40.96 107.70 17.27
C ILE A 791 -40.44 108.47 18.49
N ALA A 792 -41.34 108.91 19.38
CA ALA A 792 -41.01 109.68 20.59
C ALA A 792 -41.56 109.04 21.88
N ASP A 793 -40.71 108.98 22.90
CA ASP A 793 -41.04 108.54 24.25
C ASP A 793 -40.84 109.68 25.26
N LEU A 794 -41.88 109.97 26.05
CA LEU A 794 -41.88 111.03 27.05
C LEU A 794 -41.62 110.45 28.45
N PHE A 795 -40.58 110.96 29.13
CA PHE A 795 -40.20 110.53 30.47
C PHE A 795 -40.37 111.67 31.49
N GLY A 796 -41.52 111.69 32.18
CA GLY A 796 -41.80 112.66 33.24
C GLY A 796 -43.27 113.08 33.36
N GLY A 797 -43.52 114.21 34.03
CA GLY A 797 -44.84 114.78 34.31
C GLY A 797 -45.23 115.97 33.41
N ASN A 798 -44.50 116.20 32.32
CA ASN A 798 -44.59 117.39 31.46
C ASN A 798 -44.14 118.68 32.16
N GLU A 799 -43.10 118.57 32.97
CA GLU A 799 -42.51 119.69 33.69
C GLU A 799 -41.15 120.10 33.07
N GLU A 800 -40.70 121.32 33.37
CA GLU A 800 -39.38 121.79 32.92
C GLU A 800 -38.29 120.87 33.50
N GLY A 801 -37.47 120.28 32.63
CA GLY A 801 -36.41 119.34 33.00
C GLY A 801 -36.69 117.87 32.73
N ASP A 802 -37.92 117.49 32.38
CA ASP A 802 -38.27 116.15 31.87
C ASP A 802 -37.68 115.92 30.47
N THR A 803 -37.60 114.67 29.98
CA THR A 803 -37.00 114.36 28.68
C THR A 803 -37.98 113.74 27.69
N ILE A 804 -37.78 114.03 26.41
CA ILE A 804 -38.36 113.33 25.27
C ILE A 804 -37.20 112.62 24.57
N ASP A 805 -37.24 111.30 24.50
CA ASP A 805 -36.29 110.50 23.74
C ASP A 805 -36.90 110.10 22.41
N TYR A 806 -36.16 110.29 21.33
CA TYR A 806 -36.53 109.94 19.97
C TYR A 806 -35.73 108.73 19.52
N THR A 807 -36.41 107.78 18.88
CA THR A 807 -35.78 106.64 18.19
C THR A 807 -36.08 106.75 16.70
N ILE A 808 -35.04 106.70 15.87
CA ILE A 808 -35.11 106.83 14.40
C ILE A 808 -34.65 105.51 13.80
N TYR A 809 -35.43 104.94 12.90
CA TYR A 809 -35.10 103.75 12.10
C TYR A 809 -34.86 104.17 10.66
N VAL A 810 -33.81 103.65 10.04
CA VAL A 810 -33.51 103.81 8.60
C VAL A 810 -33.36 102.41 8.02
N GLU A 811 -34.27 102.00 7.15
CA GLU A 811 -34.32 100.67 6.53
C GLU A 811 -33.90 100.73 5.05
N ASN A 812 -33.09 99.78 4.58
CA ASN A 812 -32.83 99.61 3.14
C ASN A 812 -33.83 98.65 2.53
N ILE A 813 -34.77 99.19 1.75
CA ILE A 813 -35.83 98.42 1.07
C ILE A 813 -35.51 98.16 -0.41
N GLY A 814 -34.32 98.56 -0.88
CA GLY A 814 -33.80 98.27 -2.22
C GLY A 814 -33.17 96.88 -2.33
N ASN A 815 -32.51 96.60 -3.46
CA ASN A 815 -31.74 95.36 -3.70
C ASN A 815 -30.23 95.61 -3.83
N VAL A 816 -29.76 96.82 -3.51
CA VAL A 816 -28.33 97.15 -3.48
C VAL A 816 -27.92 97.70 -2.11
N THR A 817 -26.66 97.45 -1.72
CA THR A 817 -26.10 98.02 -0.50
C THR A 817 -25.92 99.54 -0.63
N ILE A 818 -26.33 100.29 0.38
CA ILE A 818 -26.26 101.75 0.41
C ILE A 818 -25.16 102.17 1.39
N THR A 819 -24.39 103.18 0.99
CA THR A 819 -23.27 103.72 1.80
C THR A 819 -23.45 105.22 2.08
N ASP A 820 -22.58 105.78 2.91
CA ASP A 820 -22.60 107.18 3.33
C ASP A 820 -23.95 107.65 3.92
N ILE A 821 -24.62 106.78 4.70
CA ILE A 821 -25.88 107.15 5.39
C ILE A 821 -25.65 108.35 6.32
N SER A 822 -26.42 109.41 6.13
CA SER A 822 -26.35 110.63 6.92
C SER A 822 -27.73 111.20 7.22
N LEU A 823 -27.90 111.78 8.42
CA LEU A 823 -29.18 112.28 8.93
C LEU A 823 -29.14 113.79 9.16
N ILE A 824 -30.19 114.49 8.73
CA ILE A 824 -30.43 115.90 9.00
C ILE A 824 -31.74 116.03 9.80
N ASP A 825 -31.63 116.44 11.06
CA ASP A 825 -32.75 116.56 11.99
C ASP A 825 -33.29 118.01 12.07
N THR A 826 -34.60 118.16 11.90
CA THR A 826 -35.33 119.42 11.99
C THR A 826 -36.28 119.40 13.18
N PHE A 827 -35.93 120.14 14.24
CA PHE A 827 -36.70 120.19 15.50
C PHE A 827 -37.30 121.58 15.77
N MET A 828 -38.59 121.63 16.11
CA MET A 828 -39.35 122.88 16.31
C MET A 828 -40.29 122.81 17.51
N ASP A 829 -40.75 123.97 17.99
CA ASP A 829 -41.94 124.05 18.83
C ASP A 829 -43.22 123.80 18.01
N ILE A 830 -44.35 123.55 18.67
CA ILE A 830 -45.63 123.29 17.99
C ILE A 830 -46.14 124.47 17.13
N ASN A 831 -45.53 125.65 17.26
CA ASN A 831 -45.87 126.84 16.49
C ASN A 831 -44.88 127.09 15.33
N GLY A 832 -43.94 126.17 15.09
CA GLY A 832 -42.97 126.21 14.00
C GLY A 832 -41.73 127.08 14.25
N ASN A 833 -41.42 127.42 15.50
CA ASN A 833 -40.15 128.07 15.82
C ASN A 833 -39.05 127.01 16.02
N PRO A 834 -37.87 127.16 15.39
CA PRO A 834 -36.79 126.20 15.55
C PRO A 834 -36.35 126.06 17.01
N LEU A 835 -36.21 124.81 17.45
CA LEU A 835 -35.61 124.42 18.71
C LEU A 835 -34.31 123.66 18.43
N THR A 836 -33.59 123.29 19.49
CA THR A 836 -32.38 122.47 19.37
C THR A 836 -32.53 121.28 20.30
N LEU A 837 -32.28 120.09 19.76
CA LEU A 837 -32.20 118.86 20.55
C LEU A 837 -31.10 118.98 21.60
N THR A 838 -31.27 118.29 22.72
CA THR A 838 -30.25 118.23 23.77
C THR A 838 -29.08 117.35 23.35
N SER A 839 -29.35 116.25 22.65
CA SER A 839 -28.36 115.37 22.07
C SER A 839 -28.93 114.61 20.88
N GLY A 840 -28.05 114.11 20.00
CA GLY A 840 -28.40 113.33 18.82
C GLY A 840 -28.81 114.15 17.59
N PRO A 841 -29.15 113.48 16.47
CA PRO A 841 -29.16 112.02 16.29
C PRO A 841 -27.79 111.36 16.46
N THR A 842 -27.73 110.16 17.02
CA THR A 842 -26.50 109.38 17.22
C THR A 842 -26.77 107.91 16.93
N PHE A 843 -25.90 107.28 16.12
CA PHE A 843 -26.04 105.87 15.74
C PHE A 843 -25.98 104.96 16.98
N SER A 844 -26.97 104.08 17.10
CA SER A 844 -27.13 103.14 18.21
C SER A 844 -26.82 101.69 17.80
N GLY A 845 -26.80 101.38 16.50
CA GLY A 845 -26.55 100.05 15.96
C GLY A 845 -27.40 99.76 14.73
N ALA A 846 -27.07 98.69 14.03
CA ALA A 846 -27.88 98.12 12.95
C ALA A 846 -28.17 96.65 13.26
N ASP A 847 -29.32 96.14 12.83
CA ASP A 847 -29.80 94.80 13.19
C ASP A 847 -29.08 93.65 12.47
N MET A 848 -28.43 93.93 11.33
CA MET A 848 -27.52 93.01 10.63
C MET A 848 -26.03 93.29 10.88
N GLY A 849 -25.73 94.28 11.73
CA GLY A 849 -24.39 94.52 12.27
C GLY A 849 -23.47 95.39 11.41
N SER A 850 -23.98 96.07 10.38
CA SER A 850 -23.18 97.01 9.59
C SER A 850 -22.63 98.16 10.44
N PRO A 851 -21.43 98.68 10.10
CA PRO A 851 -20.90 99.89 10.71
C PRO A 851 -21.73 101.13 10.34
N GLU A 852 -21.64 102.19 11.16
CA GLU A 852 -22.29 103.48 10.87
C GLU A 852 -21.95 103.98 9.46
N GLY A 853 -22.98 104.30 8.67
CA GLY A 853 -22.86 104.77 7.30
C GLY A 853 -23.08 103.71 6.23
N THR A 854 -23.10 102.41 6.56
CA THR A 854 -23.40 101.32 5.62
C THR A 854 -24.73 100.67 5.97
N LEU A 855 -25.54 100.37 4.96
CA LEU A 855 -26.85 99.73 5.11
C LEU A 855 -27.03 98.66 4.03
N VAL A 856 -26.87 97.39 4.41
CA VAL A 856 -27.08 96.26 3.49
C VAL A 856 -28.57 96.04 3.24
N VAL A 857 -28.90 95.26 2.20
CA VAL A 857 -30.28 95.01 1.79
C VAL A 857 -31.11 94.41 2.94
N GLY A 858 -32.24 95.05 3.26
CA GLY A 858 -33.14 94.64 4.33
C GLY A 858 -32.68 94.99 5.76
N GLU A 859 -31.53 95.64 5.93
CA GLU A 859 -31.02 96.06 7.24
C GLU A 859 -31.71 97.33 7.74
N ILE A 860 -31.88 97.42 9.06
CA ILE A 860 -32.40 98.59 9.77
C ILE A 860 -31.31 99.19 10.67
N ALA A 861 -30.89 100.43 10.37
CA ALA A 861 -30.03 101.24 11.22
C ALA A 861 -30.86 102.08 12.21
N THR A 862 -30.51 102.01 13.49
CA THR A 862 -31.20 102.73 14.57
C THR A 862 -30.36 103.90 15.08
N TYR A 863 -30.98 105.08 15.20
CA TYR A 863 -30.39 106.30 15.77
C TYR A 863 -31.23 106.82 16.94
N THR A 864 -30.60 107.52 17.89
CA THR A 864 -31.29 108.10 19.06
C THR A 864 -31.03 109.59 19.19
N ALA A 865 -32.02 110.34 19.66
CA ALA A 865 -31.90 111.76 20.00
C ALA A 865 -32.73 112.09 21.26
N THR A 866 -32.37 113.15 21.99
CA THR A 866 -33.06 113.53 23.25
C THR A 866 -33.31 115.03 23.29
N PHE A 867 -34.45 115.43 23.85
CA PHE A 867 -34.76 116.81 24.20
C PHE A 867 -35.16 116.94 25.68
N VAL A 868 -34.49 117.82 26.42
CA VAL A 868 -34.92 118.25 27.76
C VAL A 868 -35.98 119.34 27.61
N ILE A 869 -37.18 119.10 28.16
CA ILE A 869 -38.33 120.00 28.08
C ILE A 869 -38.00 121.33 28.75
N THR A 870 -38.14 122.41 27.99
CA THR A 870 -37.97 123.79 28.47
C THR A 870 -39.29 124.41 28.86
N GLN A 871 -39.24 125.44 29.71
CA GLN A 871 -40.44 126.20 30.08
C GLN A 871 -41.12 126.84 28.87
N GLU A 872 -40.34 127.25 27.85
CA GLU A 872 -40.85 127.76 26.58
C GLU A 872 -41.65 126.69 25.82
N ALA A 873 -41.14 125.46 25.69
CA ALA A 873 -41.86 124.37 25.01
C ALA A 873 -43.22 124.06 25.67
N ILE A 874 -43.27 124.10 27.00
CA ILE A 874 -44.50 123.93 27.79
C ILE A 874 -45.49 125.08 27.53
N ILE A 875 -45.02 126.34 27.52
CA ILE A 875 -45.87 127.51 27.27
C ILE A 875 -46.47 127.45 25.86
N GLN A 876 -45.70 126.99 24.87
CA GLN A 876 -46.17 126.85 23.49
C GLN A 876 -47.11 125.66 23.29
N GLY A 877 -47.06 124.68 24.19
CA GLY A 877 -47.98 123.56 24.25
C GLY A 877 -47.45 122.25 23.67
N GLY A 878 -46.21 122.21 23.17
CA GLY A 878 -45.60 121.01 22.59
C GLY A 878 -44.41 121.27 21.66
N VAL A 879 -43.86 120.20 21.10
CA VAL A 879 -42.73 120.17 20.14
C VAL A 879 -43.01 119.25 18.95
N SER A 880 -42.27 119.44 17.85
CA SER A 880 -42.37 118.72 16.57
C SER A 880 -40.97 118.34 16.07
N ASN A 881 -40.79 117.10 15.59
CA ASN A 881 -39.49 116.59 15.15
C ASN A 881 -39.59 115.81 13.82
N GLN A 882 -38.63 115.98 12.90
CA GLN A 882 -38.57 115.27 11.62
C GLN A 882 -37.12 115.10 11.14
N VAL A 883 -36.79 114.00 10.49
CA VAL A 883 -35.43 113.68 9.99
C VAL A 883 -35.45 113.41 8.50
N LEU A 884 -34.46 113.93 7.78
CA LEU A 884 -34.13 113.50 6.41
C LEU A 884 -32.92 112.58 6.47
N ALA A 885 -33.05 111.35 6.00
CA ALA A 885 -31.92 110.45 5.78
C ALA A 885 -31.47 110.53 4.31
N MET A 886 -30.17 110.45 4.07
CA MET A 886 -29.58 110.41 2.73
C MET A 886 -28.54 109.29 2.66
N GLY A 887 -28.39 108.66 1.50
CA GLY A 887 -27.39 107.64 1.23
C GLY A 887 -26.90 107.65 -0.22
N VAL A 888 -25.92 106.80 -0.52
CA VAL A 888 -25.28 106.66 -1.84
C VAL A 888 -25.38 105.20 -2.30
N ALA A 889 -25.98 104.99 -3.47
CA ALA A 889 -26.06 103.69 -4.14
C ALA A 889 -24.73 103.30 -4.81
N PRO A 890 -24.48 102.02 -5.18
CA PRO A 890 -23.23 101.60 -5.81
C PRO A 890 -22.92 102.31 -7.13
N ASN A 891 -23.95 102.71 -7.87
CA ASN A 891 -23.84 103.51 -9.08
C ASN A 891 -23.56 105.03 -8.82
N PHE A 892 -23.32 105.42 -7.56
CA PHE A 892 -23.14 106.78 -7.06
C PHE A 892 -24.38 107.68 -7.09
N ASP A 893 -25.58 107.15 -7.31
CA ASP A 893 -26.81 107.91 -7.15
C ASP A 893 -27.06 108.24 -5.68
N ILE A 894 -27.54 109.46 -5.43
CA ILE A 894 -27.95 109.90 -4.10
C ILE A 894 -29.41 109.53 -3.91
N ILE A 895 -29.69 108.83 -2.82
CA ILE A 895 -31.05 108.49 -2.38
C ILE A 895 -31.36 109.23 -1.08
N ASP A 896 -32.63 109.55 -0.86
CA ASP A 896 -33.10 110.23 0.34
C ASP A 896 -34.51 109.82 0.73
N ASP A 897 -34.83 109.96 2.02
CA ASP A 897 -36.18 109.75 2.56
C ASP A 897 -36.41 110.56 3.85
N THR A 898 -37.66 110.97 4.09
CA THR A 898 -38.05 111.83 5.21
C THR A 898 -38.90 111.06 6.21
N SER A 899 -38.53 111.15 7.49
CA SER A 899 -39.16 110.36 8.54
C SER A 899 -40.65 110.63 8.71
N ASP A 900 -41.41 109.56 8.96
CA ASP A 900 -42.76 109.58 9.53
C ASP A 900 -42.77 109.38 11.06
N ASP A 901 -43.95 109.40 11.70
CA ASP A 901 -44.09 109.23 13.15
C ASP A 901 -44.41 107.78 13.63
N GLY A 902 -44.47 106.84 12.69
CA GLY A 902 -44.76 105.43 12.93
C GLY A 902 -46.24 105.06 13.17
N ASP A 903 -47.20 105.99 13.01
CA ASP A 903 -48.65 105.70 13.03
C ASP A 903 -49.28 105.88 11.63
N ASP A 904 -49.40 104.77 10.89
CA ASP A 904 -49.98 104.70 9.55
C ASP A 904 -51.53 104.85 9.52
N PHE A 905 -52.19 105.01 10.67
CA PHE A 905 -53.66 105.04 10.80
C PHE A 905 -54.27 106.37 11.24
N ASP A 906 -53.45 107.39 11.54
CA ASP A 906 -53.91 108.63 12.18
C ASP A 906 -54.53 109.66 11.20
N GLY A 907 -54.37 109.44 9.89
CA GLY A 907 -55.05 110.18 8.82
C GLY A 907 -54.16 111.08 7.96
N ASN A 908 -52.84 111.02 8.12
CA ASN A 908 -51.83 111.45 7.15
C ASN A 908 -50.93 110.24 6.81
N SER A 909 -50.44 110.09 5.57
CA SER A 909 -49.99 108.77 5.10
C SER A 909 -48.57 108.63 4.57
N ASP A 910 -47.76 109.69 4.49
CA ASP A 910 -46.33 109.58 4.14
C ASP A 910 -45.58 110.84 4.70
N ASP A 911 -44.43 110.66 5.36
CA ASP A 911 -43.45 111.68 5.80
C ASP A 911 -43.94 112.81 6.71
N ASP A 912 -44.59 112.52 7.83
CA ASP A 912 -45.00 113.56 8.79
C ASP A 912 -44.21 113.63 10.10
N SER A 913 -44.36 114.76 10.79
CA SER A 913 -43.49 115.08 11.93
C SER A 913 -44.01 114.46 13.21
N THR A 914 -43.12 113.85 13.99
CA THR A 914 -43.41 113.34 15.34
C THR A 914 -43.78 114.48 16.31
N ILE A 915 -45.04 114.55 16.77
CA ILE A 915 -45.55 115.61 17.67
C ILE A 915 -45.65 115.17 19.14
N THR A 916 -45.25 116.03 20.09
CA THR A 916 -45.41 115.79 21.55
C THR A 916 -46.08 116.98 22.28
N ASN A 917 -47.15 116.76 23.08
CA ASN A 917 -48.03 117.79 23.70
C ASN A 917 -47.83 118.02 25.24
N LEU A 918 -47.97 119.27 25.77
CA LEU A 918 -47.50 119.67 27.15
C LEU A 918 -48.35 120.68 28.07
N GLY A 919 -49.70 120.90 28.03
CA GLY A 919 -50.40 122.08 28.73
C GLY A 919 -51.26 121.98 30.08
N CYS A 920 -51.44 123.10 30.88
CA CYS A 920 -52.18 123.28 32.23
C CYS A 920 -53.59 123.99 32.19
N MET A 921 -54.36 124.02 33.33
CA MET A 921 -55.75 124.56 33.54
C MET A 921 -56.93 123.73 32.99
N MET A 922 -56.78 122.41 32.99
CA MET A 922 -57.82 121.43 32.66
C MET A 922 -58.79 121.24 33.86
N VAL A 923 -60.10 121.26 33.59
CA VAL A 923 -61.15 120.86 34.55
C VAL A 923 -61.55 119.43 34.21
N PHE A 924 -61.33 118.49 35.11
CA PHE A 924 -61.83 117.13 34.95
C PHE A 924 -63.34 117.14 35.21
N ASN A 925 -64.12 116.88 34.16
CA ASN A 925 -65.57 117.05 34.19
C ASN A 925 -66.30 115.87 34.86
N GLU A 926 -65.60 114.90 35.45
CA GLU A 926 -66.18 113.74 36.12
C GLU A 926 -65.36 113.34 37.34
N PHE A 927 -66.03 113.02 38.45
CA PHE A 927 -65.39 112.52 39.67
C PHE A 927 -66.34 111.64 40.48
N SER A 928 -65.78 110.82 41.37
CA SER A 928 -66.49 109.73 42.04
C SER A 928 -66.38 109.74 43.57
N PRO A 929 -67.20 110.52 44.30
CA PRO A 929 -67.12 110.62 45.75
C PRO A 929 -67.72 109.40 46.46
N ASN A 930 -66.97 108.30 46.48
CA ASN A 930 -67.35 106.99 47.07
C ASN A 930 -66.48 106.59 48.29
N GLY A 931 -65.40 107.33 48.57
CA GLY A 931 -64.50 107.13 49.71
C GLY A 931 -63.37 106.12 49.49
N ASP A 932 -63.01 105.81 48.24
CA ASP A 932 -61.93 104.87 47.89
C ASP A 932 -60.53 105.50 47.79
N GLY A 933 -60.43 106.83 47.89
CA GLY A 933 -59.20 107.61 47.80
C GLY A 933 -58.84 108.08 46.39
N VAL A 934 -59.60 107.69 45.36
CA VAL A 934 -59.36 108.02 43.96
C VAL A 934 -60.51 108.87 43.41
N ASN A 935 -60.21 110.08 42.94
CA ASN A 935 -61.20 111.01 42.36
C ASN A 935 -62.40 111.29 43.28
N ASP A 936 -62.20 111.28 44.60
CA ASP A 936 -63.26 111.56 45.59
C ASP A 936 -63.72 113.03 45.60
N THR A 937 -62.94 113.93 45.01
CA THR A 937 -63.22 115.37 44.97
C THR A 937 -63.05 115.92 43.57
N LEU A 938 -63.78 116.98 43.24
CA LEU A 938 -63.57 117.70 41.97
C LEU A 938 -62.20 118.38 41.94
N VAL A 939 -61.31 117.94 41.03
CA VAL A 939 -59.95 118.48 40.84
C VAL A 939 -59.88 119.40 39.62
N ILE A 940 -59.30 120.58 39.83
CA ILE A 940 -58.97 121.54 38.78
C ILE A 940 -57.46 121.79 38.84
N ASN A 941 -56.74 121.46 37.76
CA ASN A 941 -55.28 121.60 37.71
C ASN A 941 -54.88 123.07 37.89
N CYS A 942 -53.89 123.29 38.76
CA CYS A 942 -53.31 124.60 39.05
C CYS A 942 -54.27 125.60 39.78
N ILE A 943 -55.42 125.17 40.34
CA ILE A 943 -56.43 126.09 40.94
C ILE A 943 -55.92 126.88 42.16
N GLN A 944 -54.94 126.33 42.88
CA GLN A 944 -54.28 126.96 44.02
C GLN A 944 -53.61 128.31 43.67
N ASN A 945 -53.30 128.53 42.38
CA ASN A 945 -52.76 129.80 41.91
C ASN A 945 -53.81 130.93 41.88
N TYR A 946 -55.10 130.61 42.08
CA TYR A 946 -56.22 131.53 42.11
C TYR A 946 -56.93 131.51 43.48
N PRO A 947 -56.31 132.04 44.56
CA PRO A 947 -56.84 131.91 45.93
C PRO A 947 -58.15 132.67 46.17
N ASN A 948 -58.47 133.65 45.34
CA ASN A 948 -59.72 134.43 45.40
C ASN A 948 -60.83 133.85 44.51
N ASN A 949 -60.64 132.63 43.98
CA ASN A 949 -61.62 132.01 43.10
C ASN A 949 -62.99 131.86 43.78
N LYS A 950 -64.05 131.70 42.99
CA LYS A 950 -65.37 131.39 43.47
C LYS A 950 -65.99 130.31 42.60
N LEU A 951 -66.22 129.16 43.22
CA LEU A 951 -66.93 128.04 42.59
C LEU A 951 -68.40 128.07 43.00
N GLN A 952 -69.27 127.97 41.99
CA GLN A 952 -70.71 127.83 42.18
C GLN A 952 -71.20 126.65 41.34
N ILE A 953 -71.83 125.67 41.98
CA ILE A 953 -72.41 124.51 41.33
C ILE A 953 -73.92 124.60 41.38
N TYR A 954 -74.55 124.35 40.24
CA TYR A 954 -75.99 124.34 40.05
C TYR A 954 -76.46 122.94 39.65
N ASN A 955 -77.60 122.50 40.18
CA ASN A 955 -78.26 121.32 39.66
C ASN A 955 -78.91 121.60 38.29
N ARG A 956 -79.37 120.54 37.61
CA ARG A 956 -80.03 120.63 36.28
C ARG A 956 -81.24 121.57 36.21
N TRP A 957 -81.85 121.92 37.34
CA TRP A 957 -82.98 122.87 37.40
C TRP A 957 -82.54 124.32 37.65
N GLY A 958 -81.24 124.59 37.68
CA GLY A 958 -80.66 125.91 37.92
C GLY A 958 -80.67 126.35 39.38
N ASN A 959 -81.00 125.45 40.32
CA ASN A 959 -80.89 125.76 41.75
C ASN A 959 -79.43 125.60 42.19
N LEU A 960 -78.91 126.59 42.90
CA LEU A 960 -77.57 126.53 43.51
C LEU A 960 -77.56 125.41 44.55
N VAL A 961 -76.60 124.49 44.42
CA VAL A 961 -76.42 123.35 45.33
C VAL A 961 -75.13 123.43 46.13
N TYR A 962 -74.06 123.97 45.53
CA TYR A 962 -72.79 124.19 46.22
C TYR A 962 -72.21 125.55 45.88
N THR A 963 -71.60 126.20 46.86
CA THR A 963 -70.77 127.37 46.62
C THR A 963 -69.59 127.43 47.58
N ALA A 964 -68.43 127.79 47.05
CA ALA A 964 -67.22 128.06 47.82
C ALA A 964 -66.57 129.35 47.31
N ASN A 965 -66.09 130.18 48.23
CA ASN A 965 -65.14 131.25 47.92
C ASN A 965 -63.76 130.73 48.34
N GLY A 966 -62.80 130.79 47.43
CA GLY A 966 -61.46 130.21 47.55
C GLY A 966 -61.47 128.68 47.48
N TYR A 967 -62.13 128.08 46.49
CA TYR A 967 -62.21 126.61 46.33
C TYR A 967 -60.81 125.97 46.28
N GLN A 968 -60.59 124.87 47.00
CA GLN A 968 -59.30 124.21 47.19
C GLN A 968 -59.30 122.74 46.72
N ASN A 969 -60.08 122.39 45.70
CA ASN A 969 -60.27 121.00 45.26
C ASN A 969 -60.82 120.07 46.37
N ASP A 970 -61.69 120.60 47.22
CA ASP A 970 -62.18 119.95 48.44
C ASP A 970 -63.67 119.55 48.39
N TRP A 971 -64.32 119.66 47.22
CA TRP A 971 -65.75 119.37 47.10
C TRP A 971 -65.99 117.90 46.71
N ASP A 972 -66.65 117.19 47.62
CA ASP A 972 -66.98 115.76 47.60
C ASP A 972 -68.42 115.48 47.09
N GLY A 973 -69.03 116.44 46.42
CA GLY A 973 -70.41 116.30 45.96
C GLY A 973 -71.48 116.49 47.06
N THR A 974 -71.16 117.04 48.22
CA THR A 974 -72.16 117.42 49.24
C THR A 974 -72.75 118.82 49.01
N SER A 975 -74.02 119.03 49.39
CA SER A 975 -74.72 120.31 49.22
C SER A 975 -74.52 121.24 50.43
N ASN A 976 -74.24 122.53 50.18
CA ASN A 976 -74.16 123.55 51.22
C ASN A 976 -75.16 124.74 51.05
N ALA A 977 -76.11 124.65 50.11
CA ALA A 977 -77.07 125.73 49.79
C ALA A 977 -78.51 125.51 50.32
N ARG A 978 -79.21 126.60 50.73
CA ARG A 978 -80.42 126.63 51.60
C ARG A 978 -81.76 126.17 50.97
N ALA A 979 -81.82 125.82 49.68
CA ALA A 979 -83.08 125.61 48.94
C ALA A 979 -83.54 124.14 48.80
N VAL A 980 -82.87 123.18 49.45
CA VAL A 980 -83.22 121.75 49.44
C VAL A 980 -83.37 121.28 50.90
N MET A 981 -84.44 120.52 51.20
CA MET A 981 -84.82 120.06 52.54
C MET A 981 -83.73 119.18 53.18
N ASN A 982 -83.33 119.51 54.42
CA ASN A 982 -82.32 118.90 55.30
C ASN A 982 -80.84 119.11 54.91
N GLN A 983 -80.13 119.96 55.67
CA GLN A 983 -78.66 119.97 55.68
C GLN A 983 -78.15 118.91 56.69
N PRO A 984 -77.08 118.14 56.36
CA PRO A 984 -76.45 117.94 55.05
C PRO A 984 -76.80 116.56 54.46
N ASP A 985 -77.34 116.54 53.23
CA ASP A 985 -77.54 115.33 52.43
C ASP A 985 -76.66 115.38 51.17
N ASP A 986 -76.13 114.22 50.81
CA ASP A 986 -75.37 113.89 49.61
C ASP A 986 -76.11 114.26 48.31
N LEU A 987 -75.42 114.91 47.35
CA LEU A 987 -76.06 115.23 46.07
C LEU A 987 -76.24 113.96 45.21
N PRO A 988 -77.39 113.78 44.54
CA PRO A 988 -77.60 112.60 43.69
C PRO A 988 -76.62 112.52 42.52
N ILE A 989 -76.35 111.30 42.05
CA ILE A 989 -75.63 111.02 40.81
C ILE A 989 -76.27 111.78 39.65
N GLY A 990 -75.42 112.37 38.81
CA GLY A 990 -75.84 113.04 37.59
C GLY A 990 -75.03 114.28 37.26
N THR A 991 -75.46 114.96 36.19
CA THR A 991 -74.81 116.18 35.69
C THR A 991 -75.21 117.42 36.48
N TYR A 992 -74.19 118.19 36.85
CA TYR A 992 -74.23 119.50 37.45
C TYR A 992 -73.52 120.49 36.54
N TYR A 993 -73.74 121.78 36.77
CA TYR A 993 -73.10 122.84 36.01
C TYR A 993 -72.34 123.76 36.95
N TYR A 994 -71.11 124.11 36.58
CA TYR A 994 -70.31 125.03 37.35
C TYR A 994 -70.21 126.40 36.70
N ILE A 995 -70.08 127.40 37.56
CA ILE A 995 -69.53 128.70 37.23
C ILE A 995 -68.31 128.87 38.14
N LEU A 996 -67.14 128.95 37.53
CA LEU A 996 -65.87 129.18 38.20
C LEU A 996 -65.37 130.57 37.82
N ASP A 997 -65.45 131.48 38.77
CA ASP A 997 -64.80 132.78 38.69
C ASP A 997 -63.41 132.64 39.31
N PHE A 998 -62.36 133.09 38.64
CA PHE A 998 -60.99 133.00 39.17
C PHE A 998 -60.66 134.11 40.18
N GLY A 999 -61.53 135.13 40.32
CA GLY A 999 -61.33 136.23 41.26
C GLY A 999 -60.25 137.24 40.84
N ASP A 1000 -59.71 137.10 39.63
CA ASP A 1000 -58.71 137.98 39.01
C ASP A 1000 -59.33 139.00 38.01
N GLY A 1001 -60.66 138.94 37.82
CA GLY A 1001 -61.40 139.78 36.88
C GLY A 1001 -61.55 139.19 35.47
N SER A 1002 -61.02 137.99 35.22
CA SER A 1002 -61.26 137.24 33.99
C SER A 1002 -62.72 136.78 33.87
N LYS A 1003 -63.15 136.43 32.65
CA LYS A 1003 -64.52 135.93 32.44
C LYS A 1003 -64.67 134.58 33.14
N PRO A 1004 -65.71 134.39 33.98
CA PRO A 1004 -65.93 133.11 34.63
C PRO A 1004 -66.05 131.97 33.62
N ARG A 1005 -65.38 130.85 33.90
CA ARG A 1005 -65.53 129.62 33.13
C ARG A 1005 -66.78 128.89 33.55
N THR A 1006 -67.46 128.33 32.58
CA THR A 1006 -68.66 127.52 32.80
C THR A 1006 -68.54 126.22 32.07
N GLY A 1007 -68.93 125.15 32.71
CA GLY A 1007 -68.95 123.82 32.13
C GLY A 1007 -69.90 122.92 32.89
N TRP A 1008 -69.83 121.64 32.59
CA TRP A 1008 -70.59 120.62 33.29
C TRP A 1008 -69.64 119.74 34.10
N ILE A 1009 -70.17 119.15 35.17
CA ILE A 1009 -69.51 118.14 35.99
C ILE A 1009 -70.48 116.98 36.16
N TYR A 1010 -70.01 115.76 36.03
CA TYR A 1010 -70.77 114.57 36.33
C TYR A 1010 -70.29 113.96 37.65
N ILE A 1011 -71.24 113.76 38.58
CA ILE A 1011 -70.98 113.03 39.83
C ILE A 1011 -71.46 111.60 39.63
N ASN A 1012 -70.56 110.64 39.88
CA ASN A 1012 -70.83 109.21 39.84
C ASN A 1012 -70.47 108.58 41.20
N ARG A 1013 -71.36 107.91 41.92
CA ARG A 1013 -71.05 107.36 43.26
C ARG A 1013 -71.11 105.85 43.29
#